data_AF-A0A1J8Q8I0-F1
#
_entry.id   AF-A0A1J8Q8I0-F1
#
_cell.length_a   1.000
_cell.length_b   1.000
_cell.length_c   1.000
_cell.angle_alpha   90.00
_cell.angle_beta   90.00
_cell.angle_gamma   90.00
#
_symmetry.space_group_name_H-M   'P 1'
#
loop_
_entity.id
_entity.type
_entity.pdbx_description
1 polymer ?
#
loop_
_entity_poly.entity_id
_entity_poly.type
_entity_poly.pdbx_seq_one_letter_code
_entity_poly.pdbx_strand_id
1 'polypeptide(L)'
;MSLAPTHTTPRGQVILQPTYFTSSIFVDPAREDINHLIRVYTERYGMFPPSQPFALFKDIWNNQGWTWLHFKTFDARSREAFLQVTMRLFAERLAESEPPLTRAAALFGFYTFFATQPSTSAPPLHVLAHLPVTIDMYQSLQKLPDVLDTDFLRPLKLHVTYVILALQKAQFFHILPPSNLYPLSPRELPREQFVSDFADGDGQVAATINAPKKKGRPSKHDKVKKSKDATVALDKWLDKTAYTYQPPQVADDEAPEPVTTHILLSHPPSTSRNNYRAKKSDLLEKLEPNYPYVTEERGRAALEGANRGVVNRLRKIDEEAAAKGMEIGGEGGERTGLCRVERAADELGKSSSSSPFLRCACNTIRLYSLTRSLSSIQSFPPSTNMASDNQRRFYTQPVSNAPSTASLLPQPARGPQAVQAAFARGPASLRSFQSSSSLNDSPYNSAAAGRIMSLQGQSISDKFSLSPDPSSWGAALSLNDKEPDDPLHNPDPRRDRKNDRGGSIFTCRGLSNLGCLIFLALGLVTLFAGYPIISYFEKKTLSNEGGFNLGGINASGQANSSEWQLVFSDEFNQEGRTFWPGDDPYWEAVDLHYWQTNDLEWYYPDQVTTKNGALEITIAEREMNNLTYTSSLLSSWNKFCFTGGMVLVSVSLPGTDTVSGLWPAVWTMGNLGRVGYGASLEGTWPYSYDSCDVGTMPNQTLNGAPAAALTNGDPYNGDVLSYLPGQRLSRCTCKGESHPGPVHSDGTYVGRSAPEIDIFESQITGTPLQGQVSQSAQWAPMNAAYTWANTTGNFNIANPDLTVLNSYTGGVFQQATSGVTTTNQSCYTQNTGCFATYGYEYKPGYKADGGYISWITNDVVAWTLDASGMVADPLTEIADRPIPQEPMYLIANLGISPNFATVDTADLVFPATMRIDWIRVYQPTNAINIGCDPQDYPTAAYINEYIEAYTNPNLTTWQGDFNQPFPKNSFKVSC
;
A
#
# COMPACT_ATOMS: atom_id res chain seq x y z
N MET A 1 24.57 -8.08 14.93
CA MET A 1 24.00 -8.10 16.30
C MET A 1 22.53 -7.77 16.16
N SER A 2 21.63 -8.45 16.88
CA SER A 2 20.20 -8.09 16.83
C SER A 2 20.00 -6.72 17.47
N LEU A 3 19.34 -5.80 16.76
CA LEU A 3 18.88 -4.54 17.34
C LEU A 3 17.66 -4.85 18.21
N ALA A 4 17.73 -4.53 19.49
CA ALA A 4 16.58 -4.67 20.38
C ALA A 4 15.43 -3.76 19.87
N PRO A 5 14.16 -4.21 19.94
CA PRO A 5 13.04 -3.41 19.50
C PRO A 5 12.97 -2.11 20.32
N THR A 6 12.93 -0.97 19.62
CA THR A 6 12.70 0.32 20.26
C THR A 6 11.31 0.33 20.89
N HIS A 7 11.21 0.90 22.11
CA HIS A 7 9.92 1.12 22.74
C HIS A 7 9.03 1.97 21.82
N THR A 8 7.81 1.49 21.56
CA THR A 8 6.79 2.23 20.82
C THR A 8 6.59 3.60 21.45
N THR A 9 6.88 4.64 20.67
CA THR A 9 6.84 6.02 21.15
C THR A 9 5.38 6.42 21.42
N PRO A 10 5.05 7.06 22.56
CA PRO A 10 3.67 7.43 22.85
C PRO A 10 3.06 8.34 21.78
N ARG A 11 1.76 8.15 21.49
CA ARG A 11 0.99 8.96 20.53
C ARG A 11 1.22 10.46 20.76
N GLY A 12 1.65 11.16 19.72
CA GLY A 12 1.79 12.62 19.70
C GLY A 12 3.21 13.18 19.92
N GLN A 13 4.23 12.33 20.09
CA GLN A 13 5.62 12.79 20.12
C GLN A 13 6.17 12.98 18.69
N VAL A 14 6.79 14.14 18.41
CA VAL A 14 7.40 14.42 17.10
C VAL A 14 8.70 13.62 16.97
N ILE A 15 8.73 12.68 16.04
CA ILE A 15 9.90 11.88 15.70
C ILE A 15 10.49 12.42 14.40
N LEU A 16 11.78 12.79 14.40
CA LEU A 16 12.50 13.11 13.18
C LEU A 16 12.64 11.84 12.34
N GLN A 17 12.08 11.81 11.13
CA GLN A 17 12.22 10.67 10.24
C GLN A 17 13.68 10.51 9.77
N PRO A 18 14.17 9.28 9.50
CA PRO A 18 15.53 9.08 8.98
C PRO A 18 15.87 9.91 7.74
N THR A 19 14.88 10.13 6.86
CA THR A 19 14.99 10.96 5.64
C THR A 19 15.25 12.44 5.92
N TYR A 20 14.96 12.95 7.13
CA TYR A 20 15.38 14.31 7.52
C TYR A 20 16.90 14.45 7.42
N PHE A 21 17.66 13.43 7.85
CA PHE A 21 19.12 13.47 7.84
C PHE A 21 19.73 13.35 6.44
N THR A 22 19.01 12.85 5.45
CA THR A 22 19.45 12.86 4.04
C THR A 22 18.99 14.10 3.26
N SER A 23 18.08 14.90 3.83
CA SER A 23 17.54 16.11 3.19
C SER A 23 18.48 17.32 3.26
N SER A 24 18.32 18.27 2.33
CA SER A 24 19.10 19.52 2.28
C SER A 24 18.97 20.35 3.56
N ILE A 25 17.82 20.26 4.26
CA ILE A 25 17.55 20.94 5.52
C ILE A 25 18.53 20.51 6.63
N PHE A 26 19.01 19.27 6.60
CA PHE A 26 20.05 18.80 7.52
C PHE A 26 21.43 18.86 6.88
N VAL A 27 21.56 18.32 5.66
CA VAL A 27 22.84 18.10 5.00
C VAL A 27 23.58 19.39 4.72
N ASP A 28 22.92 20.41 4.18
CA ASP A 28 23.62 21.63 3.77
C ASP A 28 24.08 22.46 4.98
N PRO A 29 23.27 22.67 6.03
CA PRO A 29 23.75 23.24 7.28
C PRO A 29 24.86 22.40 7.93
N ALA A 30 24.68 21.08 8.07
CA ALA A 30 25.70 20.23 8.70
C ALA A 30 27.03 20.22 7.93
N ARG A 31 26.98 20.26 6.59
CA ARG A 31 28.15 20.39 5.71
C ARG A 31 28.81 21.75 5.90
N GLU A 32 28.05 22.83 6.02
CA GLU A 32 28.60 24.17 6.25
C GLU A 32 29.18 24.34 7.65
N ASP A 33 28.56 23.76 8.68
CA ASP A 33 29.12 23.75 10.03
C ASP A 33 30.44 22.92 10.06
N ILE A 34 30.54 21.80 9.32
CA ILE A 34 31.81 21.06 9.12
C ILE A 34 32.86 21.91 8.38
N ASN A 35 32.47 22.59 7.30
CA ASN A 35 33.36 23.52 6.58
C ASN A 35 33.88 24.61 7.52
N HIS A 36 33.01 25.18 8.36
CA HIS A 36 33.35 26.22 9.32
C HIS A 36 34.31 25.72 10.42
N LEU A 37 34.06 24.54 10.99
CA LEU A 37 34.95 23.86 11.94
C LEU A 37 36.36 23.69 11.34
N ILE A 38 36.44 23.17 10.12
CA ILE A 38 37.71 22.94 9.43
C ILE A 38 38.39 24.29 9.13
N ARG A 39 37.65 25.30 8.63
CA ARG A 39 38.19 26.62 8.32
C ARG A 39 38.78 27.31 9.55
N VAL A 40 38.06 27.35 10.67
CA VAL A 40 38.56 27.97 11.91
C VAL A 40 39.81 27.23 12.43
N TYR A 41 39.88 25.91 12.25
CA TYR A 41 41.10 25.15 12.54
C TYR A 41 42.26 25.51 11.60
N THR A 42 42.03 25.57 10.28
CA THR A 42 43.09 25.89 9.32
C THR A 42 43.61 27.32 9.47
N GLU A 43 42.74 28.28 9.76
CA GLU A 43 43.08 29.68 10.07
C GLU A 43 43.95 29.77 11.34
N ARG A 44 43.51 29.16 12.45
CA ARG A 44 44.27 29.19 13.73
C ARG A 44 45.60 28.45 13.62
N TYR A 45 45.64 27.29 12.95
CA TYR A 45 46.86 26.56 12.67
C TYR A 45 47.81 27.36 11.75
N GLY A 46 47.25 28.07 10.76
CA GLY A 46 48.01 28.87 9.79
C GLY A 46 48.69 30.10 10.40
N MET A 47 48.06 30.76 11.38
CA MET A 47 48.68 31.87 12.10
C MET A 47 49.86 31.43 12.97
N PHE A 48 49.68 30.37 13.77
CA PHE A 48 50.70 29.87 14.68
C PHE A 48 50.61 28.33 14.82
N PRO A 49 51.36 27.55 14.01
CA PRO A 49 51.35 26.09 14.09
C PRO A 49 51.73 25.59 15.50
N PRO A 50 50.81 24.96 16.25
CA PRO A 50 51.07 24.53 17.62
C PRO A 50 51.89 23.23 17.64
N SER A 51 52.61 23.00 18.74
CA SER A 51 53.26 21.70 19.00
C SER A 51 52.27 20.56 19.25
N GLN A 52 51.01 20.88 19.59
CA GLN A 52 49.92 19.92 19.80
C GLN A 52 48.69 20.26 18.92
N PRO A 53 48.72 20.01 17.60
CA PRO A 53 47.61 20.31 16.71
C PRO A 53 46.27 19.69 17.12
N PHE A 54 46.28 18.44 17.61
CA PHE A 54 45.05 17.80 18.06
C PHE A 54 44.47 18.44 19.34
N ALA A 55 45.28 19.14 20.13
CA ALA A 55 44.78 19.91 21.27
C ALA A 55 44.07 21.20 20.79
N LEU A 56 44.64 21.90 19.80
CA LEU A 56 43.98 23.03 19.14
C LEU A 56 42.65 22.61 18.48
N PHE A 57 42.62 21.44 17.82
CA PHE A 57 41.37 20.92 17.24
C PHE A 57 40.30 20.69 18.30
N LYS A 58 40.65 20.03 19.41
CA LYS A 58 39.71 19.78 20.52
C LYS A 58 39.21 21.07 21.19
N ASP A 59 40.04 22.11 21.30
CA ASP A 59 39.61 23.42 21.80
C ASP A 59 38.49 23.99 20.90
N ILE A 60 38.72 24.04 19.59
CA ILE A 60 37.74 24.56 18.62
C ILE A 60 36.47 23.70 18.61
N TRP A 61 36.61 22.37 18.59
CA TRP A 61 35.51 21.40 18.68
C TRP A 61 34.61 21.65 19.91
N ASN A 62 35.23 21.85 21.08
CA ASN A 62 34.50 22.13 22.32
C ASN A 62 33.83 23.50 22.28
N ASN A 63 34.55 24.53 21.82
CA ASN A 63 34.07 25.92 21.79
C ASN A 63 32.93 26.13 20.78
N GLN A 64 32.90 25.40 19.67
CA GLN A 64 31.78 25.36 18.73
C GLN A 64 30.64 24.40 19.15
N GLY A 65 30.75 23.73 20.30
CA GLY A 65 29.66 22.93 20.87
C GLY A 65 29.44 21.53 20.25
N TRP A 66 30.37 21.04 19.42
CA TRP A 66 30.26 19.73 18.76
C TRP A 66 30.13 18.54 19.73
N THR A 67 30.62 18.70 20.97
CA THR A 67 30.46 17.73 22.07
C THR A 67 29.00 17.38 22.39
N TRP A 68 28.06 18.28 22.09
CA TRP A 68 26.63 18.07 22.33
C TRP A 68 25.91 17.42 21.15
N LEU A 69 26.54 17.28 19.99
CA LEU A 69 25.88 16.84 18.75
C LEU A 69 25.34 15.40 18.87
N HIS A 70 26.05 14.52 19.59
CA HIS A 70 25.60 13.16 19.91
C HIS A 70 24.30 13.09 20.72
N PHE A 71 23.85 14.19 21.34
CA PHE A 71 22.63 14.25 22.15
C PHE A 71 21.45 14.91 21.41
N LYS A 72 21.55 15.15 20.09
CA LYS A 72 20.42 15.64 19.28
C LYS A 72 19.42 14.55 18.88
N THR A 73 19.87 13.30 18.71
CA THR A 73 19.01 12.20 18.21
C THR A 73 19.14 10.95 19.09
N PHE A 74 18.05 10.56 19.73
CA PHE A 74 18.00 9.44 20.69
C PHE A 74 17.28 8.19 20.18
N ASP A 75 16.30 8.33 19.28
CA ASP A 75 15.65 7.20 18.61
C ASP A 75 16.68 6.39 17.81
N ALA A 76 16.64 5.05 17.88
CA ALA A 76 17.68 4.20 17.31
C ALA A 76 17.78 4.32 15.78
N ARG A 77 16.64 4.25 15.06
CA ARG A 77 16.60 4.27 13.59
C ARG A 77 17.05 5.61 13.02
N SER A 78 16.57 6.68 13.65
CA SER A 78 16.87 8.05 13.25
C SER A 78 18.31 8.45 13.64
N ARG A 79 18.81 7.90 14.75
CA ARG A 79 20.20 8.06 15.20
C ARG A 79 21.19 7.36 14.29
N GLU A 80 20.86 6.17 13.78
CA GLU A 80 21.70 5.47 12.80
C GLU A 80 21.92 6.33 11.54
N ALA A 81 20.83 6.82 10.93
CA ALA A 81 20.90 7.72 9.77
C ALA A 81 21.69 9.01 10.07
N PHE A 82 21.41 9.65 11.21
CA PHE A 82 22.16 10.83 11.68
C PHE A 82 23.68 10.58 11.80
N LEU A 83 24.08 9.46 12.42
CA LEU A 83 25.49 9.11 12.61
C LEU A 83 26.17 8.80 11.28
N GLN A 84 25.53 7.97 10.43
CA GLN A 84 26.06 7.60 9.11
C GLN A 84 26.23 8.82 8.20
N VAL A 85 25.21 9.70 8.10
CA VAL A 85 25.31 10.91 7.26
C VAL A 85 26.38 11.86 7.80
N THR A 86 26.38 12.16 9.10
CA THR A 86 27.38 13.09 9.68
C THR A 86 28.82 12.59 9.44
N MET A 87 29.04 11.27 9.57
CA MET A 87 30.32 10.65 9.23
C MET A 87 30.67 10.75 7.74
N ARG A 88 29.70 10.56 6.84
CA ARG A 88 29.90 10.73 5.39
C ARG A 88 30.26 12.17 5.04
N LEU A 89 29.65 13.17 5.67
CA LEU A 89 29.99 14.59 5.44
C LEU A 89 31.41 14.94 5.91
N PHE A 90 31.90 14.33 6.99
CA PHE A 90 33.34 14.43 7.32
C PHE A 90 34.21 13.70 6.29
N ALA A 91 33.78 12.54 5.77
CA ALA A 91 34.51 11.80 4.75
C ALA A 91 34.60 12.52 3.40
N GLU A 92 33.59 13.32 3.01
CA GLU A 92 33.64 14.21 1.83
C GLU A 92 34.86 15.15 1.85
N ARG A 93 35.33 15.54 3.05
CA ARG A 93 36.50 16.41 3.26
C ARG A 93 37.83 15.64 3.41
N LEU A 94 37.82 14.30 3.26
CA LEU A 94 39.03 13.44 3.25
C LEU A 94 39.53 13.13 1.83
N ALA A 95 38.76 13.47 0.80
CA ALA A 95 39.06 13.23 -0.60
C ALA A 95 40.44 13.75 -1.03
N GLU A 96 41.07 13.09 -2.01
CA GLU A 96 42.44 13.43 -2.44
C GLU A 96 42.57 14.84 -3.05
N SER A 97 41.48 15.38 -3.57
CA SER A 97 41.36 16.74 -4.09
C SER A 97 41.43 17.85 -3.03
N GLU A 98 41.23 17.52 -1.76
CA GLU A 98 41.22 18.49 -0.66
C GLU A 98 42.66 18.82 -0.19
N PRO A 99 42.95 20.06 0.26
CA PRO A 99 44.26 20.42 0.79
C PRO A 99 44.69 19.53 1.98
N PRO A 100 45.97 19.16 2.12
CA PRO A 100 46.42 18.25 3.20
C PRO A 100 46.07 18.72 4.63
N LEU A 101 46.04 20.04 4.87
CA LEU A 101 45.62 20.62 6.17
C LEU A 101 44.11 20.44 6.41
N THR A 102 43.28 20.64 5.38
CA THR A 102 41.83 20.39 5.39
C THR A 102 41.55 18.91 5.69
N ARG A 103 42.23 18.00 5.00
CA ARG A 103 42.11 16.55 5.19
C ARG A 103 42.51 16.11 6.59
N ALA A 104 43.59 16.68 7.14
CA ALA A 104 44.00 16.41 8.53
C ALA A 104 42.95 16.90 9.56
N ALA A 105 42.37 18.08 9.35
CA ALA A 105 41.32 18.63 10.21
C ALA A 105 40.01 17.82 10.13
N ALA A 106 39.59 17.45 8.93
CA ALA A 106 38.44 16.58 8.69
C ALA A 106 38.62 15.22 9.38
N LEU A 107 39.81 14.63 9.29
CA LEU A 107 40.14 13.37 9.95
C LEU A 107 40.08 13.48 11.48
N PHE A 108 40.53 14.61 12.04
CA PHE A 108 40.39 14.87 13.47
C PHE A 108 38.92 14.98 13.90
N GLY A 109 38.06 15.60 13.08
CA GLY A 109 36.60 15.64 13.30
C GLY A 109 35.95 14.28 13.24
N PHE A 110 36.21 13.54 12.15
CA PHE A 110 35.76 12.17 11.92
C PHE A 110 36.10 11.23 13.10
N TYR A 111 37.37 11.22 13.52
CA TYR A 111 37.83 10.43 14.66
C TYR A 111 37.23 10.89 15.99
N THR A 112 37.15 12.20 16.23
CA THR A 112 36.58 12.74 17.48
C THR A 112 35.10 12.40 17.58
N PHE A 113 34.34 12.55 16.50
CA PHE A 113 32.93 12.17 16.45
C PHE A 113 32.75 10.66 16.67
N PHE A 114 33.63 9.82 16.13
CA PHE A 114 33.57 8.36 16.31
C PHE A 114 33.86 7.95 17.75
N ALA A 115 34.96 8.47 18.31
CA ALA A 115 35.46 8.09 19.63
C ALA A 115 34.65 8.69 20.80
N THR A 116 33.79 9.69 20.56
CA THR A 116 32.95 10.33 21.58
C THR A 116 31.49 9.84 21.59
N GLN A 117 31.17 8.79 20.82
CA GLN A 117 29.85 8.15 20.86
C GLN A 117 29.53 7.62 22.28
N PRO A 118 28.34 7.92 22.86
CA PRO A 118 28.00 7.52 24.23
C PRO A 118 27.85 6.00 24.43
N SER A 119 28.87 5.36 25.03
CA SER A 119 28.91 3.91 25.27
C SER A 119 28.31 3.44 26.60
N THR A 120 27.96 4.36 27.51
CA THR A 120 27.51 4.08 28.88
C THR A 120 26.08 4.57 29.18
N SER A 121 25.27 4.73 28.13
CA SER A 121 23.89 5.21 28.22
C SER A 121 22.92 4.14 28.75
N ALA A 122 21.86 4.58 29.46
CA ALA A 122 20.78 3.73 29.97
C ALA A 122 19.43 4.41 29.71
N PRO A 123 18.57 3.89 28.80
CA PRO A 123 18.82 2.74 27.92
C PRO A 123 20.02 2.98 26.96
N PRO A 124 20.69 1.91 26.48
CA PRO A 124 21.80 2.04 25.54
C PRO A 124 21.36 2.72 24.24
N LEU A 125 22.09 3.74 23.82
CA LEU A 125 21.91 4.39 22.52
C LEU A 125 22.61 3.58 21.42
N HIS A 126 22.05 3.60 20.21
CA HIS A 126 22.71 3.05 19.03
C HIS A 126 24.08 3.73 18.82
N VAL A 127 25.10 2.93 18.49
CA VAL A 127 26.44 3.41 18.17
C VAL A 127 26.90 2.80 16.85
N LEU A 128 27.48 3.62 15.99
CA LEU A 128 28.03 3.19 14.71
C LEU A 128 29.35 2.45 14.97
N ALA A 129 29.36 1.14 14.73
CA ALA A 129 30.54 0.29 14.89
C ALA A 129 31.45 0.25 13.65
N HIS A 130 30.88 0.47 12.46
CA HIS A 130 31.59 0.48 11.18
C HIS A 130 30.96 1.49 10.21
N LEU A 131 31.75 2.07 9.32
CA LEU A 131 31.31 2.96 8.25
C LEU A 131 31.73 2.40 6.89
N PRO A 132 30.82 2.31 5.90
CA PRO A 132 31.17 1.99 4.53
C PRO A 132 32.03 3.10 3.90
N VAL A 133 33.19 2.72 3.34
CA VAL A 133 34.10 3.61 2.60
C VAL A 133 34.64 2.90 1.37
N THR A 134 34.79 3.60 0.25
CA THR A 134 35.33 3.03 -0.98
C THR A 134 36.83 2.77 -0.87
N ILE A 135 37.32 1.73 -1.57
CA ILE A 135 38.73 1.30 -1.46
C ILE A 135 39.73 2.40 -1.86
N ASP A 136 39.40 3.25 -2.84
CA ASP A 136 40.20 4.40 -3.25
C ASP A 136 40.24 5.49 -2.17
N MET A 137 39.12 5.81 -1.51
CA MET A 137 39.11 6.74 -0.38
C MET A 137 39.92 6.20 0.81
N TYR A 138 39.81 4.89 1.10
CA TYR A 138 40.60 4.24 2.14
C TYR A 138 42.11 4.26 1.84
N GLN A 139 42.51 3.96 0.61
CA GLN A 139 43.91 4.06 0.18
C GLN A 139 44.43 5.50 0.23
N SER A 140 43.62 6.48 -0.15
CA SER A 140 43.99 7.90 -0.07
C SER A 140 44.17 8.37 1.37
N LEU A 141 43.34 7.87 2.30
CA LEU A 141 43.50 8.12 3.73
C LEU A 141 44.80 7.51 4.28
N GLN A 142 45.15 6.28 3.89
CA GLN A 142 46.40 5.62 4.32
C GLN A 142 47.66 6.40 3.90
N LYS A 143 47.63 7.10 2.75
CA LYS A 143 48.74 7.93 2.24
C LYS A 143 48.80 9.35 2.82
N LEU A 144 47.79 9.78 3.58
CA LEU A 144 47.75 11.14 4.13
C LEU A 144 48.98 11.52 4.99
N PRO A 145 49.60 10.64 5.81
CA PRO A 145 50.83 10.97 6.52
C PRO A 145 52.02 11.35 5.62
N ASP A 146 52.07 10.83 4.39
CA ASP A 146 53.20 11.00 3.48
C ASP A 146 53.20 12.39 2.81
N VAL A 147 52.03 13.03 2.70
CA VAL A 147 51.90 14.39 2.15
C VAL A 147 52.05 15.50 3.20
N LEU A 148 52.38 15.15 4.46
CA LEU A 148 52.53 16.08 5.59
C LEU A 148 54.00 16.40 5.96
N ASP A 149 54.97 16.16 5.08
CA ASP A 149 56.41 16.28 5.39
C ASP A 149 57.01 17.70 5.31
N THR A 150 56.24 18.69 4.84
CA THR A 150 56.68 20.10 4.83
C THR A 150 56.86 20.64 6.25
N ASP A 151 57.80 21.56 6.49
CA ASP A 151 58.09 22.09 7.84
C ASP A 151 56.83 22.63 8.55
N PHE A 152 55.92 23.23 7.78
CA PHE A 152 54.64 23.77 8.24
C PHE A 152 53.61 22.70 8.62
N LEU A 153 53.58 21.54 7.94
CA LEU A 153 52.60 20.47 8.20
C LEU A 153 53.14 19.33 9.09
N ARG A 154 54.47 19.24 9.26
CA ARG A 154 55.14 18.18 10.03
C ARG A 154 54.56 17.94 11.45
N PRO A 155 54.11 18.96 12.23
CA PRO A 155 53.46 18.73 13.52
C PRO A 155 52.21 17.83 13.47
N LEU A 156 51.50 17.82 12.33
CA LEU A 156 50.29 17.01 12.11
C LEU A 156 50.62 15.53 11.90
N LYS A 157 51.74 15.21 11.25
CA LYS A 157 52.04 13.87 10.73
C LYS A 157 51.89 12.77 11.78
N LEU A 158 52.51 12.94 12.95
CA LEU A 158 52.46 11.94 14.04
C LEU A 158 51.03 11.77 14.61
N HIS A 159 50.25 12.85 14.69
CA HIS A 159 48.87 12.84 15.16
C HIS A 159 47.94 12.16 14.15
N VAL A 160 48.09 12.47 12.86
CA VAL A 160 47.34 11.85 11.75
C VAL A 160 47.62 10.36 11.66
N THR A 161 48.89 9.94 11.73
CA THR A 161 49.28 8.52 11.79
C THR A 161 48.64 7.80 12.97
N TYR A 162 48.67 8.40 14.17
CA TYR A 162 48.02 7.81 15.35
C TYR A 162 46.51 7.62 15.16
N VAL A 163 45.81 8.62 14.62
CA VAL A 163 44.37 8.57 14.37
C VAL A 163 44.00 7.48 13.36
N ILE A 164 44.74 7.36 12.24
CA ILE A 164 44.51 6.31 11.23
C ILE A 164 44.71 4.92 11.86
N LEU A 165 45.79 4.72 12.63
CA LEU A 165 46.06 3.46 13.33
C LEU A 165 44.99 3.14 14.38
N ALA A 166 44.42 4.14 15.05
CA ALA A 166 43.35 3.94 16.01
C ALA A 166 42.04 3.47 15.33
N LEU A 167 41.67 4.08 14.20
CA LEU A 167 40.50 3.68 13.40
C LEU A 167 40.67 2.28 12.78
N GLN A 168 41.87 1.95 12.31
CA GLN A 168 42.22 0.61 11.82
C GLN A 168 42.16 -0.44 12.94
N LYS A 169 42.72 -0.16 14.12
CA LYS A 169 42.66 -1.06 15.28
C LYS A 169 41.23 -1.29 15.78
N ALA A 170 40.35 -0.31 15.61
CA ALA A 170 38.92 -0.42 15.90
C ALA A 170 38.13 -1.17 14.80
N GLN A 171 38.76 -1.57 13.70
CA GLN A 171 38.12 -2.17 12.51
C GLN A 171 36.96 -1.32 11.95
N PHE A 172 37.07 0.01 12.02
CA PHE A 172 35.95 0.91 11.73
C PHE A 172 35.55 0.97 10.25
N PHE A 173 36.45 0.66 9.32
CA PHE A 173 36.17 0.80 7.89
C PHE A 173 35.63 -0.49 7.28
N HIS A 174 34.40 -0.43 6.76
CA HIS A 174 33.86 -1.46 5.87
C HIS A 174 34.25 -1.07 4.43
N ILE A 175 35.19 -1.80 3.83
CA ILE A 175 35.76 -1.47 2.52
C ILE A 175 34.80 -1.91 1.40
N LEU A 176 34.30 -0.93 0.66
CA LEU A 176 33.49 -1.10 -0.55
C LEU A 176 34.37 -1.13 -1.81
N PRO A 177 33.81 -1.55 -2.97
CA PRO A 177 34.43 -1.36 -4.28
C PRO A 177 34.84 0.11 -4.55
N PRO A 178 35.60 0.40 -5.62
CA PRO A 178 36.05 1.76 -5.88
C PRO A 178 34.88 2.69 -6.25
N SER A 179 35.05 3.99 -5.98
CA SER A 179 34.00 5.01 -6.11
C SER A 179 33.35 5.09 -7.50
N ASN A 180 34.06 4.66 -8.55
CA ASN A 180 33.54 4.61 -9.93
C ASN A 180 32.47 3.52 -10.17
N LEU A 181 32.32 2.56 -9.25
CA LEU A 181 31.25 1.55 -9.27
C LEU A 181 30.04 1.97 -8.40
N TYR A 182 30.04 3.19 -7.88
CA TYR A 182 28.94 3.80 -7.12
C TYR A 182 28.34 2.96 -5.97
N PRO A 183 29.15 2.30 -5.11
CA PRO A 183 28.66 1.33 -4.13
C PRO A 183 28.01 1.95 -2.86
N LEU A 184 27.70 3.25 -2.87
CA LEU A 184 27.11 3.98 -1.74
C LEU A 184 25.72 4.50 -2.15
N SER A 185 24.67 4.12 -1.40
CA SER A 185 23.31 4.65 -1.55
C SER A 185 22.91 5.46 -0.30
N PRO A 186 22.33 6.67 -0.43
CA PRO A 186 22.32 7.50 -1.64
C PRO A 186 23.75 7.89 -2.05
N ARG A 187 24.03 8.00 -3.35
CA ARG A 187 25.37 8.30 -3.87
C ARG A 187 25.85 9.69 -3.46
N GLU A 188 25.01 10.69 -3.70
CA GLU A 188 25.26 12.10 -3.43
C GLU A 188 24.30 12.60 -2.34
N LEU A 189 24.72 13.59 -1.57
CA LEU A 189 23.95 14.20 -0.48
C LEU A 189 23.82 15.71 -0.73
N PRO A 190 22.65 16.34 -0.53
CA PRO A 190 21.40 15.74 -0.05
C PRO A 190 20.68 14.86 -1.07
N ARG A 191 19.89 13.89 -0.58
CA ARG A 191 18.97 13.07 -1.38
C ARG A 191 17.66 13.82 -1.64
N GLU A 192 17.10 14.47 -0.62
CA GLU A 192 15.87 15.26 -0.72
C GLU A 192 16.18 16.77 -0.72
N GLN A 193 15.84 17.50 -1.78
CA GLN A 193 16.00 18.96 -1.81
C GLN A 193 14.74 19.68 -1.32
N PHE A 194 14.90 20.54 -0.32
CA PHE A 194 13.85 21.45 0.15
C PHE A 194 13.77 22.69 -0.72
N VAL A 195 12.66 22.84 -1.44
CA VAL A 195 12.34 24.04 -2.23
C VAL A 195 11.44 24.96 -1.39
N SER A 196 11.89 26.19 -1.15
CA SER A 196 11.07 27.21 -0.49
C SER A 196 10.14 27.91 -1.48
N ASP A 197 8.84 27.97 -1.17
CA ASP A 197 7.78 28.67 -1.94
C ASP A 197 7.98 30.21 -2.13
N PHE A 198 9.12 30.78 -1.72
CA PHE A 198 9.36 32.22 -1.55
C PHE A 198 10.67 32.73 -2.20
N ALA A 199 11.23 32.01 -3.19
CA ALA A 199 12.41 32.47 -3.92
C ALA A 199 12.05 33.53 -4.98
N ASP A 200 11.93 34.80 -4.57
CA ASP A 200 12.00 35.96 -5.47
C ASP A 200 13.46 36.18 -5.93
N GLY A 201 13.74 36.19 -7.25
CA GLY A 201 15.05 36.60 -7.78
C GLY A 201 15.52 35.96 -9.09
N ASP A 202 15.06 36.49 -10.22
CA ASP A 202 15.67 36.43 -11.58
C ASP A 202 16.45 35.17 -12.02
N GLY A 203 15.73 34.22 -12.61
CA GLY A 203 16.27 33.15 -13.44
C GLY A 203 15.18 32.53 -14.33
N GLN A 204 15.15 32.87 -15.63
CA GLN A 204 14.03 32.55 -16.52
C GLN A 204 13.81 31.04 -16.74
N VAL A 205 12.61 30.54 -16.39
CA VAL A 205 11.81 29.69 -17.29
C VAL A 205 10.35 30.10 -17.18
N ALA A 206 9.71 30.45 -18.30
CA ALA A 206 8.33 30.92 -18.33
C ALA A 206 7.37 29.87 -18.90
N ALA A 207 6.28 29.58 -18.20
CA ALA A 207 5.07 29.00 -18.80
C ALA A 207 3.81 29.35 -17.98
N THR A 208 3.07 30.35 -18.46
CA THR A 208 1.72 30.72 -18.03
C THR A 208 0.71 29.59 -18.15
N ILE A 209 -0.05 29.28 -17.07
CA ILE A 209 -1.44 28.82 -17.18
C ILE A 209 -2.30 29.54 -16.12
N ASN A 210 -3.20 30.43 -16.58
CA ASN A 210 -4.27 30.99 -15.76
C ASN A 210 -5.43 29.98 -15.64
N ALA A 211 -5.34 29.03 -14.71
CA ALA A 211 -6.44 28.12 -14.42
C ALA A 211 -7.50 28.79 -13.50
N PRO A 212 -8.82 28.62 -13.76
CA PRO A 212 -9.87 29.17 -12.91
C PRO A 212 -9.87 28.50 -11.52
N LYS A 213 -10.16 29.28 -10.48
CA LYS A 213 -10.07 28.81 -9.08
C LYS A 213 -11.23 27.86 -8.74
N LYS A 214 -10.95 26.56 -8.61
CA LYS A 214 -11.86 25.58 -7.98
C LYS A 214 -12.19 25.99 -6.53
N LYS A 215 -13.47 26.00 -6.16
CA LYS A 215 -13.92 26.17 -4.76
C LYS A 215 -13.43 24.98 -3.93
N GLY A 216 -13.00 25.22 -2.70
CA GLY A 216 -12.51 24.19 -1.77
C GLY A 216 -11.01 24.32 -1.43
N ARG A 217 -10.17 24.79 -2.37
CA ARG A 217 -8.80 25.20 -2.01
C ARG A 217 -8.88 26.37 -1.03
N PRO A 218 -8.25 26.30 0.17
CA PRO A 218 -8.22 27.43 1.09
C PRO A 218 -7.72 28.66 0.33
N SER A 219 -8.45 29.77 0.41
CA SER A 219 -8.13 30.96 -0.40
C SER A 219 -6.73 31.47 -0.06
N LYS A 220 -6.13 32.35 -0.87
CA LYS A 220 -4.85 32.97 -0.48
C LYS A 220 -4.98 33.67 0.88
N HIS A 221 -6.16 34.20 1.19
CA HIS A 221 -6.50 34.73 2.50
C HIS A 221 -6.61 33.63 3.58
N ASP A 222 -7.19 32.47 3.33
CA ASP A 222 -7.28 31.38 4.32
C ASP A 222 -5.96 30.63 4.52
N LYS A 223 -5.10 30.58 3.50
CA LYS A 223 -3.71 30.12 3.65
C LYS A 223 -2.88 31.13 4.43
N VAL A 224 -2.99 32.42 4.13
CA VAL A 224 -2.37 33.49 4.94
C VAL A 224 -2.95 33.53 6.35
N LYS A 225 -4.23 33.21 6.53
CA LYS A 225 -4.89 33.13 7.83
C LYS A 225 -4.45 31.89 8.59
N LYS A 226 -4.44 30.68 8.02
CA LYS A 226 -3.89 29.47 8.66
C LYS A 226 -2.39 29.58 8.93
N SER A 227 -1.64 30.21 8.03
CA SER A 227 -0.23 30.55 8.24
C SER A 227 -0.12 31.53 9.41
N LYS A 228 -0.81 32.67 9.40
CA LYS A 228 -0.85 33.60 10.54
C LYS A 228 -1.36 32.95 11.82
N ASP A 229 -2.35 32.07 11.78
CA ASP A 229 -2.90 31.38 12.96
C ASP A 229 -1.89 30.35 13.48
N ALA A 230 -1.07 29.74 12.60
CA ALA A 230 0.05 28.88 12.97
C ALA A 230 1.27 29.68 13.48
N THR A 231 1.59 30.83 12.87
CA THR A 231 2.62 31.76 13.34
C THR A 231 2.20 32.43 14.64
N VAL A 232 0.92 32.74 14.83
CA VAL A 232 0.34 33.26 16.08
C VAL A 232 0.19 32.15 17.11
N ALA A 233 -0.07 30.90 16.73
CA ALA A 233 0.01 29.76 17.65
C ALA A 233 1.44 29.47 18.06
N LEU A 234 2.41 29.66 17.16
CA LEU A 234 3.84 29.57 17.42
C LEU A 234 4.30 30.74 18.30
N ASP A 235 3.95 31.99 17.99
CA ASP A 235 4.19 33.17 18.83
C ASP A 235 3.51 33.02 20.19
N LYS A 236 2.30 32.48 20.27
CA LYS A 236 1.59 32.25 21.54
C LYS A 236 2.09 31.02 22.30
N TRP A 237 2.83 30.14 21.63
CA TRP A 237 3.62 29.07 22.26
C TRP A 237 4.98 29.62 22.72
N LEU A 238 5.60 30.51 21.94
CA LEU A 238 6.80 31.27 22.29
C LEU A 238 6.52 32.25 23.44
N ASP A 239 5.38 32.93 23.52
CA ASP A 239 4.95 33.76 24.65
C ASP A 239 4.62 32.93 25.91
N LYS A 240 4.30 31.65 25.71
CA LYS A 240 4.09 30.68 26.81
C LYS A 240 5.38 29.98 27.25
N THR A 241 6.44 30.00 26.44
CA THR A 241 7.70 29.29 26.70
C THR A 241 8.91 30.21 26.87
N ALA A 242 8.85 31.42 26.33
CA ALA A 242 9.73 32.54 26.64
C ALA A 242 9.08 33.40 27.72
N TYR A 243 9.76 33.53 28.85
CA TYR A 243 9.48 34.61 29.77
C TYR A 243 10.34 35.81 29.38
N THR A 244 9.73 36.85 28.84
CA THR A 244 10.42 38.11 28.59
C THR A 244 10.67 38.85 29.91
N TYR A 245 11.88 39.37 30.08
CA TYR A 245 12.12 40.52 30.93
C TYR A 245 12.92 41.55 30.12
N GLN A 246 12.43 42.80 30.09
CA GLN A 246 13.09 43.89 29.39
C GLN A 246 14.40 44.26 30.11
N PRO A 247 15.51 44.49 29.38
CA PRO A 247 16.77 44.86 30.00
C PRO A 247 16.69 46.28 30.61
N PRO A 248 17.38 46.56 31.73
CA PRO A 248 17.66 47.93 32.15
C PRO A 248 18.55 48.64 31.11
N GLN A 249 18.28 49.91 30.83
CA GLN A 249 19.09 50.71 29.91
C GLN A 249 20.38 51.25 30.55
N VAL A 250 21.56 50.82 30.06
CA VAL A 250 22.87 51.53 30.04
C VAL A 250 23.66 50.86 28.89
N ALA A 251 23.77 51.45 27.69
CA ALA A 251 24.79 52.40 27.19
C ALA A 251 26.18 51.78 26.89
N ASP A 252 26.56 51.84 25.60
CA ASP A 252 27.89 51.88 24.92
C ASP A 252 29.02 50.92 25.43
N ASP A 253 29.69 50.06 24.65
CA ASP A 253 30.39 50.30 23.37
C ASP A 253 30.79 48.99 22.62
N GLU A 254 31.25 49.17 21.37
CA GLU A 254 31.72 48.24 20.30
C GLU A 254 32.24 46.81 20.59
N ALA A 255 31.64 45.79 19.94
CA ALA A 255 32.30 44.72 19.13
C ALA A 255 31.27 43.72 18.51
N PRO A 256 31.52 43.10 17.32
CA PRO A 256 30.64 42.06 16.77
C PRO A 256 31.06 40.63 17.18
N GLU A 257 30.17 39.92 17.88
CA GLU A 257 30.30 38.49 18.25
C GLU A 257 30.02 37.54 17.05
N PRO A 258 30.76 36.44 16.87
CA PRO A 258 30.58 35.50 15.77
C PRO A 258 29.47 34.46 16.04
N VAL A 259 28.42 34.47 15.24
CA VAL A 259 27.29 33.52 15.33
C VAL A 259 27.53 32.32 14.41
N THR A 260 27.56 31.12 14.98
CA THR A 260 27.44 29.86 14.21
C THR A 260 25.97 29.61 13.84
N THR A 261 25.72 29.08 12.65
CA THR A 261 24.37 28.69 12.17
C THR A 261 23.71 27.62 13.03
N HIS A 262 24.49 26.82 13.75
CA HIS A 262 24.06 26.13 14.96
C HIS A 262 23.62 27.11 16.06
N ILE A 263 22.37 27.58 16.01
CA ILE A 263 21.70 28.16 17.19
C ILE A 263 21.57 27.03 18.22
N LEU A 264 22.46 27.02 19.22
CA LEU A 264 22.20 26.37 20.49
C LEU A 264 20.85 26.89 21.00
N LEU A 265 20.00 25.99 21.50
CA LEU A 265 18.95 26.37 22.46
C LEU A 265 19.67 26.96 23.67
N SER A 266 19.85 28.28 23.64
CA SER A 266 20.88 28.96 24.41
C SER A 266 20.38 29.19 25.83
N HIS A 267 20.85 28.35 26.76
CA HIS A 267 21.41 28.80 28.04
C HIS A 267 22.12 27.62 28.75
N PRO A 268 23.28 27.85 29.40
CA PRO A 268 23.93 26.83 30.21
C PRO A 268 23.02 26.44 31.41
N PRO A 269 22.93 25.15 31.78
CA PRO A 269 21.97 24.65 32.77
C PRO A 269 22.37 24.96 34.23
N SER A 270 23.16 26.01 34.48
CA SER A 270 23.44 26.53 35.82
C SER A 270 22.15 26.97 36.50
N THR A 271 21.34 27.79 35.82
CA THR A 271 20.03 28.26 36.32
C THR A 271 19.02 27.12 36.45
N SER A 272 18.97 26.18 35.50
CA SER A 272 18.07 25.00 35.60
C SER A 272 18.44 24.08 36.77
N ARG A 273 19.74 23.86 37.02
CA ARG A 273 20.23 23.11 38.19
C ARG A 273 19.94 23.83 39.50
N ASN A 274 20.07 25.16 39.53
CA ASN A 274 19.77 25.98 40.70
C ASN A 274 18.25 26.06 40.96
N ASN A 275 17.43 26.16 39.90
CA ASN A 275 15.96 26.09 39.98
C ASN A 275 15.47 24.71 40.40
N TYR A 276 16.11 23.63 39.95
CA TYR A 276 15.82 22.28 40.45
C TYR A 276 16.15 22.15 41.94
N ARG A 277 17.29 22.68 42.40
CA ARG A 277 17.65 22.74 43.82
C ARG A 277 16.66 23.58 44.63
N ALA A 278 16.29 24.76 44.14
CA ALA A 278 15.31 25.64 44.79
C ALA A 278 13.92 25.01 44.85
N LYS A 279 13.41 24.44 43.76
CA LYS A 279 12.11 23.74 43.73
C LYS A 279 12.11 22.44 44.55
N LYS A 280 13.25 21.73 44.63
CA LYS A 280 13.41 20.60 45.56
C LYS A 280 13.34 21.07 47.01
N SER A 281 13.92 22.22 47.34
CA SER A 281 13.81 22.83 48.67
C SER A 281 12.38 23.25 49.00
N ASP A 282 11.73 24.02 48.11
CA ASP A 282 10.35 24.49 48.25
C ASP A 282 9.33 23.34 48.35
N LEU A 283 9.54 22.24 47.61
CA LEU A 283 8.74 21.02 47.73
C LEU A 283 8.92 20.33 49.09
N LEU A 284 10.15 20.25 49.60
CA LEU A 284 10.45 19.62 50.89
C LEU A 284 9.97 20.48 52.07
N GLU A 285 10.04 21.81 51.95
CA GLU A 285 9.46 22.76 52.89
C GLU A 285 7.93 22.68 52.93
N LYS A 286 7.26 22.54 51.78
CA LYS A 286 5.80 22.32 51.71
C LYS A 286 5.34 20.97 52.27
N LEU A 287 6.24 19.98 52.34
CA LEU A 287 5.97 18.67 52.96
C LEU A 287 6.22 18.68 54.48
N GLU A 288 7.14 19.51 54.99
CA GLU A 288 7.38 19.73 56.43
C GLU A 288 7.56 21.23 56.79
N PRO A 289 6.47 22.04 56.88
CA PRO A 289 6.53 23.51 56.90
C PRO A 289 7.08 24.17 58.18
N ASN A 290 7.66 23.41 59.12
CA ASN A 290 8.09 23.90 60.44
C ASN A 290 9.59 23.73 60.73
N TYR A 291 10.44 23.43 59.74
CA TYR A 291 11.88 23.17 59.98
C TYR A 291 12.83 23.91 59.03
N PRO A 292 13.92 24.56 59.52
CA PRO A 292 14.66 25.53 58.69
C PRO A 292 15.75 24.95 57.77
N TYR A 293 16.03 23.64 57.82
CA TYR A 293 17.12 23.02 57.04
C TYR A 293 16.78 21.61 56.54
N VAL A 294 17.16 21.35 55.29
CA VAL A 294 16.87 20.12 54.54
C VAL A 294 18.11 19.22 54.46
N THR A 295 18.00 17.99 54.95
CA THR A 295 19.02 16.93 54.81
C THR A 295 18.53 15.77 53.95
N GLU A 296 19.45 14.95 53.44
CA GLU A 296 19.12 13.86 52.50
C GLU A 296 18.28 12.74 53.13
N GLU A 297 18.51 12.41 54.40
CA GLU A 297 17.67 11.50 55.20
C GLU A 297 16.23 12.03 55.36
N ARG A 298 16.06 13.35 55.43
CA ARG A 298 14.74 13.97 55.64
C ARG A 298 13.88 13.98 54.38
N GLY A 299 14.52 14.05 53.21
CA GLY A 299 13.85 13.84 51.93
C GLY A 299 13.25 12.43 51.77
N ARG A 300 13.82 11.41 52.44
CA ARG A 300 13.23 10.07 52.54
C ARG A 300 12.01 10.06 53.46
N ALA A 301 12.10 10.64 54.66
CA ALA A 301 10.97 10.69 55.60
C ALA A 301 9.72 11.38 55.01
N ALA A 302 9.90 12.48 54.27
CA ALA A 302 8.81 13.17 53.56
C ALA A 302 8.18 12.30 52.46
N LEU A 303 8.99 11.52 51.74
CA LEU A 303 8.54 10.59 50.70
C LEU A 303 7.75 9.40 51.28
N GLU A 304 8.21 8.83 52.40
CA GLU A 304 7.50 7.80 53.16
C GLU A 304 6.15 8.32 53.69
N GLY A 305 6.12 9.56 54.20
CA GLY A 305 4.89 10.24 54.60
C GLY A 305 3.89 10.39 53.46
N ALA A 306 4.35 10.79 52.28
CA ALA A 306 3.53 10.91 51.08
C ALA A 306 2.98 9.56 50.60
N ASN A 307 3.82 8.52 50.58
CA ASN A 307 3.43 7.15 50.20
C ASN A 307 2.35 6.60 51.16
N ARG A 308 2.52 6.79 52.47
CA ARG A 308 1.51 6.42 53.48
C ARG A 308 0.19 7.20 53.30
N GLY A 309 0.26 8.45 52.83
CA GLY A 309 -0.92 9.24 52.46
C GLY A 309 -1.67 8.69 51.23
N VAL A 310 -0.96 8.11 50.26
CA VAL A 310 -1.58 7.42 49.10
C VAL A 310 -2.29 6.14 49.56
N VAL A 311 -1.61 5.30 50.35
CA VAL A 311 -2.18 4.08 50.95
C VAL A 311 -3.47 4.37 51.72
N ASN A 312 -3.46 5.38 52.59
CA ASN A 312 -4.64 5.74 53.39
C ASN A 312 -5.83 6.22 52.54
N ARG A 313 -5.57 6.89 51.40
CA ARG A 313 -6.64 7.25 50.45
C ARG A 313 -7.22 6.04 49.73
N LEU A 314 -6.37 5.10 49.31
CA LEU A 314 -6.82 3.86 48.67
C LEU A 314 -7.65 2.99 49.63
N ARG A 315 -7.22 2.85 50.89
CA ARG A 315 -7.99 2.16 51.95
C ARG A 315 -9.38 2.80 52.15
N LYS A 316 -9.46 4.14 52.14
CA LYS A 316 -10.74 4.85 52.24
C LYS A 316 -11.64 4.67 51.00
N ILE A 317 -11.06 4.54 49.81
CA ILE A 317 -11.82 4.27 48.58
C ILE A 317 -12.41 2.85 48.61
N ASP A 318 -11.67 1.85 49.08
CA ASP A 318 -12.19 0.49 49.32
C ASP A 318 -13.34 0.52 50.35
N GLU A 319 -13.18 1.23 51.47
CA GLU A 319 -14.23 1.40 52.50
C GLU A 319 -15.49 2.08 51.94
N GLU A 320 -15.34 3.15 51.15
CA GLU A 320 -16.45 3.89 50.54
C GLU A 320 -17.16 3.10 49.42
N ALA A 321 -16.48 2.16 48.76
CA ALA A 321 -17.06 1.28 47.76
C ALA A 321 -17.78 0.07 48.39
N ALA A 322 -17.19 -0.53 49.42
CA ALA A 322 -17.85 -1.57 50.24
C ALA A 322 -19.15 -1.04 50.86
N ALA A 323 -19.14 0.20 51.38
CA ALA A 323 -20.33 0.87 51.90
C ALA A 323 -21.43 1.12 50.84
N LYS A 324 -21.10 1.07 49.55
CA LYS A 324 -22.04 1.21 48.42
C LYS A 324 -22.48 -0.14 47.82
N GLY A 325 -22.08 -1.26 48.43
CA GLY A 325 -22.40 -2.60 47.94
C GLY A 325 -21.75 -2.96 46.60
N MET A 326 -20.69 -2.25 46.20
CA MET A 326 -19.93 -2.58 45.00
C MET A 326 -18.84 -3.59 45.36
N GLU A 327 -18.88 -4.77 44.74
CA GLU A 327 -17.91 -5.83 44.95
C GLU A 327 -16.59 -5.48 44.22
N ILE A 328 -15.62 -4.92 44.97
CA ILE A 328 -14.26 -4.71 44.44
C ILE A 328 -13.43 -5.97 44.65
N GLY A 329 -13.17 -6.68 43.55
CA GLY A 329 -12.10 -7.69 43.47
C GLY A 329 -12.58 -9.13 43.45
N GLY A 330 -13.02 -9.59 42.28
CA GLY A 330 -13.10 -11.01 41.97
C GLY A 330 -11.71 -11.63 41.79
N GLU A 331 -11.02 -11.95 42.89
CA GLU A 331 -10.06 -13.06 43.02
C GLU A 331 -9.62 -13.17 44.50
N GLY A 332 -9.83 -14.33 45.13
CA GLY A 332 -9.77 -14.48 46.58
C GLY A 332 -8.36 -14.59 47.17
N GLY A 333 -8.18 -13.98 48.36
CA GLY A 333 -7.03 -14.22 49.27
C GLY A 333 -5.77 -13.40 48.99
N GLU A 334 -5.25 -12.70 50.01
CA GLU A 334 -3.96 -11.96 50.11
C GLU A 334 -3.51 -11.04 48.93
N ARG A 335 -4.27 -10.90 47.84
CA ARG A 335 -3.83 -10.26 46.58
C ARG A 335 -4.64 -9.05 46.14
N THR A 336 -5.32 -8.38 47.07
CA THR A 336 -6.00 -7.10 46.78
C THR A 336 -5.02 -6.06 46.22
N GLY A 337 -5.52 -5.13 45.40
CA GLY A 337 -4.70 -4.05 44.84
C GLY A 337 -4.04 -3.21 45.94
N LEU A 338 -4.78 -2.94 47.03
CA LEU A 338 -4.29 -2.26 48.21
C LEU A 338 -3.07 -2.97 48.82
N CYS A 339 -3.13 -4.29 49.03
CA CYS A 339 -2.04 -5.07 49.63
C CYS A 339 -0.73 -4.98 48.81
N ARG A 340 -0.83 -4.91 47.48
CA ARG A 340 0.33 -4.72 46.60
C ARG A 340 0.95 -3.31 46.74
N VAL A 341 0.12 -2.28 46.85
CA VAL A 341 0.58 -0.89 47.04
C VAL A 341 1.17 -0.69 48.44
N GLU A 342 0.57 -1.30 49.47
CA GLU A 342 1.13 -1.33 50.83
C GLU A 342 2.49 -2.01 50.85
N ARG A 343 2.64 -3.18 50.24
CA ARG A 343 3.93 -3.90 50.19
C ARG A 343 5.02 -3.10 49.47
N ALA A 344 4.67 -2.43 48.36
CA ALA A 344 5.61 -1.58 47.63
C ALA A 344 6.06 -0.34 48.44
N ALA A 345 5.15 0.27 49.22
CA ALA A 345 5.49 1.37 50.13
C ALA A 345 6.41 0.88 51.27
N ASP A 346 6.14 -0.31 51.82
CA ASP A 346 6.91 -0.95 52.88
C ASP A 346 8.31 -1.41 52.46
N GLU A 347 8.46 -1.90 51.22
CA GLU A 347 9.74 -2.32 50.63
C GLU A 347 10.69 -1.12 50.44
N LEU A 348 10.16 0.05 50.06
CA LEU A 348 10.96 1.27 49.88
C LEU A 348 11.53 1.84 51.20
N GLY A 349 10.76 1.77 52.30
CA GLY A 349 11.18 2.24 53.62
C GLY A 349 12.22 1.37 54.34
N LYS A 350 12.43 0.12 53.88
CA LYS A 350 13.37 -0.84 54.53
C LYS A 350 14.79 -0.80 53.96
N SER A 351 15.08 0.07 52.98
CA SER A 351 16.35 0.13 52.25
C SER A 351 17.51 0.84 52.96
N SER A 352 17.68 0.63 54.28
CA SER A 352 18.93 0.99 55.00
C SER A 352 19.07 0.33 56.39
N SER A 353 19.32 -0.98 56.46
CA SER A 353 20.14 -1.55 57.55
C SER A 353 20.84 -2.84 57.09
N SER A 354 22.07 -3.03 57.56
CA SER A 354 23.00 -4.12 57.21
C SER A 354 22.45 -5.52 57.46
N SER A 355 22.66 -6.44 56.52
CA SER A 355 22.43 -7.89 56.69
C SER A 355 23.21 -8.46 57.89
N PRO A 356 22.64 -9.43 58.61
CA PRO A 356 23.08 -10.82 58.40
C PRO A 356 21.94 -11.86 58.33
N PHE A 357 22.33 -13.11 58.05
CA PHE A 357 21.46 -14.27 57.81
C PHE A 357 20.58 -14.72 59.01
N LEU A 358 19.40 -15.29 58.66
CA LEU A 358 18.60 -16.31 59.36
C LEU A 358 18.08 -16.11 60.81
N ARG A 359 16.75 -16.16 60.94
CA ARG A 359 15.92 -17.08 61.78
C ARG A 359 14.45 -16.79 61.42
N CYS A 360 13.64 -17.67 60.82
CA CYS A 360 13.26 -19.05 61.15
C CYS A 360 12.32 -19.18 62.38
N ALA A 361 11.01 -19.25 62.08
CA ALA A 361 9.95 -20.09 62.66
C ALA A 361 9.48 -19.96 64.14
N CYS A 362 8.16 -19.85 64.29
CA CYS A 362 7.30 -20.69 65.14
C CYS A 362 5.91 -20.79 64.46
N ASN A 363 5.26 -21.91 64.10
CA ASN A 363 5.36 -23.37 64.30
C ASN A 363 4.17 -23.95 65.08
N THR A 364 3.23 -24.57 64.34
CA THR A 364 2.21 -25.59 64.70
C THR A 364 1.54 -26.06 63.38
N ILE A 365 1.20 -27.33 63.12
CA ILE A 365 1.49 -28.58 63.84
C ILE A 365 1.47 -29.79 62.86
N ARG A 366 2.25 -30.84 63.20
CA ARG A 366 2.08 -32.32 63.02
C ARG A 366 0.85 -32.86 62.21
N LEU A 367 0.91 -33.97 61.45
CA LEU A 367 1.75 -35.20 61.55
C LEU A 367 1.75 -36.04 60.22
N TYR A 368 2.93 -36.42 59.67
CA TYR A 368 3.28 -37.69 58.93
C TYR A 368 2.63 -38.07 57.56
N SER A 369 3.30 -38.78 56.62
CA SER A 369 4.71 -39.24 56.50
C SER A 369 5.12 -39.80 55.11
N LEU A 370 6.39 -39.57 54.71
CA LEU A 370 7.35 -40.47 53.99
C LEU A 370 6.98 -41.01 52.57
N THR A 371 7.89 -41.23 51.59
CA THR A 371 9.39 -41.29 51.57
C THR A 371 9.99 -41.03 50.15
N ARG A 372 11.11 -40.28 50.07
CA ARG A 372 12.45 -40.52 49.43
C ARG A 372 12.59 -41.19 48.02
N SER A 373 13.66 -41.02 47.19
CA SER A 373 15.04 -40.48 47.33
C SER A 373 15.70 -40.22 45.93
N LEU A 374 16.45 -39.12 45.65
CA LEU A 374 17.95 -38.98 45.52
C LEU A 374 18.64 -39.83 44.40
N SER A 375 19.76 -39.48 43.71
CA SER A 375 20.77 -38.37 43.71
C SER A 375 21.78 -38.52 42.51
N SER A 376 22.19 -37.45 41.78
CA SER A 376 23.50 -36.72 41.78
C SER A 376 24.76 -37.27 41.03
N ILE A 377 25.63 -36.35 40.53
CA ILE A 377 27.13 -36.38 40.38
C ILE A 377 27.83 -36.43 38.97
N GLN A 378 28.46 -35.27 38.63
CA GLN A 378 29.80 -34.94 38.05
C GLN A 378 30.44 -35.48 36.73
N SER A 379 31.05 -34.51 36.01
CA SER A 379 32.42 -34.43 35.41
C SER A 379 32.81 -34.92 33.97
N PHE A 380 33.57 -34.03 33.31
CA PHE A 380 34.34 -34.04 32.03
C PHE A 380 35.62 -34.95 32.02
N PRO A 381 36.50 -34.97 30.97
CA PRO A 381 36.38 -35.15 29.49
C PRO A 381 37.51 -36.15 28.97
N PRO A 382 38.34 -35.94 27.89
CA PRO A 382 38.17 -35.55 26.46
C PRO A 382 38.80 -36.58 25.44
N SER A 383 39.06 -36.15 24.18
CA SER A 383 40.07 -36.66 23.18
C SER A 383 39.64 -37.80 22.20
N THR A 384 40.09 -37.92 20.93
CA THR A 384 41.01 -37.12 20.07
C THR A 384 40.81 -37.37 18.54
N ASN A 385 41.50 -36.57 17.70
CA ASN A 385 41.50 -36.54 16.22
C ASN A 385 42.16 -37.75 15.49
N MET A 386 41.79 -37.97 14.21
CA MET A 386 42.65 -37.96 12.98
C MET A 386 41.76 -38.22 11.73
N ALA A 387 41.79 -37.43 10.65
CA ALA A 387 42.72 -37.50 9.49
C ALA A 387 42.79 -38.89 8.83
N SER A 388 42.75 -39.15 7.52
CA SER A 388 42.63 -38.42 6.24
C SER A 388 42.97 -39.48 5.14
N ASP A 389 42.32 -39.53 3.97
CA ASP A 389 43.02 -39.56 2.66
C ASP A 389 42.10 -39.55 1.42
N ASN A 390 42.69 -39.25 0.26
CA ASN A 390 42.12 -39.30 -1.09
C ASN A 390 42.25 -40.68 -1.76
N GLN A 391 41.35 -41.02 -2.70
CA GLN A 391 41.72 -41.20 -4.13
C GLN A 391 40.52 -41.53 -5.06
N ARG A 392 40.69 -41.20 -6.36
CA ARG A 392 39.74 -41.41 -7.46
C ARG A 392 39.93 -42.79 -8.13
N ARG A 393 38.86 -43.38 -8.69
CA ARG A 393 38.85 -43.88 -10.10
C ARG A 393 37.44 -44.21 -10.65
N PHE A 394 37.34 -44.12 -11.98
CA PHE A 394 36.21 -44.36 -12.89
C PHE A 394 35.68 -45.82 -12.81
N TYR A 395 34.49 -46.22 -13.32
CA TYR A 395 33.81 -45.89 -14.60
C TYR A 395 32.30 -46.23 -14.60
N THR A 396 31.62 -45.86 -15.70
CA THR A 396 30.33 -46.35 -16.28
C THR A 396 28.96 -45.90 -15.74
N GLN A 397 28.15 -45.43 -16.69
CA GLN A 397 26.70 -45.13 -16.68
C GLN A 397 25.85 -46.42 -16.61
N PRO A 398 24.56 -46.34 -16.22
CA PRO A 398 23.51 -46.13 -17.23
C PRO A 398 22.45 -45.07 -16.88
N VAL A 399 21.97 -44.39 -17.91
CA VAL A 399 20.78 -43.53 -17.89
C VAL A 399 19.51 -44.38 -17.77
N SER A 400 18.54 -43.94 -16.97
CA SER A 400 17.16 -44.43 -17.04
C SER A 400 16.16 -43.29 -16.91
N ASN A 401 15.46 -43.00 -18.02
CA ASN A 401 14.30 -42.10 -18.08
C ASN A 401 13.00 -42.89 -17.87
N ALA A 402 12.01 -42.29 -17.20
CA ALA A 402 10.57 -42.28 -17.57
C ALA A 402 9.69 -41.82 -16.38
N PRO A 403 8.51 -41.21 -16.61
CA PRO A 403 8.19 -40.30 -17.72
C PRO A 403 7.42 -39.03 -17.26
N SER A 404 7.70 -37.90 -17.90
CA SER A 404 6.80 -36.73 -17.87
C SER A 404 5.77 -36.84 -19.01
N THR A 405 4.50 -36.53 -18.76
CA THR A 405 3.44 -36.58 -19.78
C THR A 405 2.55 -35.34 -19.75
N ALA A 406 2.80 -34.42 -20.68
CA ALA A 406 1.84 -33.46 -21.20
C ALA A 406 2.33 -33.01 -22.59
N SER A 407 1.86 -33.67 -23.65
CA SER A 407 2.15 -33.27 -25.04
C SER A 407 0.84 -33.03 -25.76
N LEU A 408 0.63 -31.80 -26.19
CA LEU A 408 -0.58 -31.39 -26.89
C LEU A 408 -0.42 -31.57 -28.42
N LEU A 409 -1.40 -32.29 -28.98
CA LEU A 409 -1.90 -32.26 -30.36
C LEU A 409 -1.22 -33.12 -31.47
N PRO A 410 -2.02 -33.57 -32.48
CA PRO A 410 -1.66 -34.69 -33.36
C PRO A 410 -1.07 -34.28 -34.74
N GLN A 411 -0.34 -35.20 -35.37
CA GLN A 411 0.10 -35.07 -36.77
C GLN A 411 -0.88 -35.70 -37.78
N PRO A 412 -1.04 -35.12 -39.00
CA PRO A 412 -1.89 -35.66 -40.06
C PRO A 412 -1.16 -36.65 -41.00
N ALA A 413 -1.90 -37.60 -41.56
CA ALA A 413 -1.40 -38.56 -42.54
C ALA A 413 -1.38 -38.00 -43.99
N ARG A 414 -0.36 -38.40 -44.78
CA ARG A 414 -0.19 -38.00 -46.20
C ARG A 414 -0.95 -38.91 -47.19
N GLY A 415 -1.51 -38.32 -48.24
CA GLY A 415 -1.93 -38.99 -49.49
C GLY A 415 -2.13 -37.96 -50.63
N PRO A 416 -1.80 -38.24 -51.90
CA PRO A 416 -1.30 -37.16 -52.80
C PRO A 416 -2.07 -36.95 -54.13
N GLN A 417 -2.04 -35.72 -54.69
CA GLN A 417 -1.42 -35.39 -56.00
C GLN A 417 -1.76 -33.98 -56.57
N ALA A 418 -0.78 -33.43 -57.30
CA ALA A 418 -0.88 -32.56 -58.49
C ALA A 418 -1.29 -31.05 -58.43
N VAL A 419 -0.25 -30.19 -58.39
CA VAL A 419 0.19 -29.24 -59.47
C VAL A 419 -0.71 -28.06 -59.96
N GLN A 420 -0.06 -26.88 -60.02
CA GLN A 420 -0.27 -25.67 -60.86
C GLN A 420 -1.22 -24.51 -60.45
N ALA A 421 -0.55 -23.42 -60.02
CA ALA A 421 -0.70 -22.00 -60.35
C ALA A 421 -1.76 -21.52 -61.36
N ALA A 422 -2.39 -20.36 -61.10
CA ALA A 422 -2.10 -19.08 -61.81
C ALA A 422 -3.06 -17.91 -61.47
N PHE A 423 -2.47 -16.71 -61.37
CA PHE A 423 -2.95 -15.36 -61.74
C PHE A 423 -4.45 -15.02 -62.01
N ALA A 424 -4.86 -13.93 -61.34
CA ALA A 424 -5.46 -12.69 -61.90
C ALA A 424 -6.99 -12.54 -62.20
N ARG A 425 -7.49 -11.39 -61.67
CA ARG A 425 -8.57 -10.50 -62.17
C ARG A 425 -10.03 -11.04 -62.27
N GLY A 426 -10.98 -10.27 -61.72
CA GLY A 426 -12.42 -10.38 -62.02
C GLY A 426 -12.82 -9.62 -63.30
N PRO A 427 -14.06 -9.10 -63.47
CA PRO A 427 -15.21 -9.15 -62.55
C PRO A 427 -16.58 -9.54 -63.22
N ALA A 428 -17.64 -9.53 -62.41
CA ALA A 428 -19.04 -9.21 -62.74
C ALA A 428 -19.93 -10.09 -63.69
N SER A 429 -21.06 -10.53 -63.09
CA SER A 429 -22.45 -10.49 -63.64
C SER A 429 -22.92 -11.47 -64.74
N LEU A 430 -24.03 -12.16 -64.45
CA LEU A 430 -25.31 -12.21 -65.23
C LEU A 430 -26.35 -13.02 -64.40
N ARG A 431 -27.36 -12.39 -63.76
CA ARG A 431 -28.71 -12.04 -64.23
C ARG A 431 -29.64 -13.18 -64.67
N SER A 432 -30.73 -13.36 -63.92
CA SER A 432 -32.12 -13.38 -64.45
C SER A 432 -33.04 -12.77 -63.37
N PHE A 433 -33.72 -11.64 -63.66
CA PHE A 433 -35.17 -11.49 -63.99
C PHE A 433 -36.11 -11.92 -62.83
N GLN A 434 -37.10 -11.13 -62.38
CA GLN A 434 -37.94 -10.13 -63.06
C GLN A 434 -38.23 -8.83 -62.27
N SER A 435 -38.91 -7.88 -62.94
CA SER A 435 -39.46 -6.56 -62.56
C SER A 435 -40.45 -6.56 -61.36
N SER A 436 -40.83 -5.44 -60.70
CA SER A 436 -41.03 -4.06 -61.22
C SER A 436 -41.00 -2.95 -60.13
N SER A 437 -40.84 -1.71 -60.61
CA SER A 437 -41.25 -0.38 -60.07
C SER A 437 -42.57 -0.30 -59.27
N SER A 438 -42.91 0.75 -58.49
CA SER A 438 -42.21 1.91 -57.90
C SER A 438 -43.22 2.75 -57.07
N LEU A 439 -42.76 3.51 -56.06
CA LEU A 439 -43.34 4.75 -55.51
C LEU A 439 -44.81 5.11 -55.88
N ASN A 440 -45.75 5.10 -54.92
CA ASN A 440 -46.19 6.33 -54.20
C ASN A 440 -47.39 6.10 -53.23
N ASP A 441 -47.53 7.06 -52.32
CA ASP A 441 -48.75 7.50 -51.61
C ASP A 441 -49.38 6.71 -50.44
N SER A 442 -50.05 7.51 -49.62
CA SER A 442 -50.56 7.25 -48.26
C SER A 442 -52.04 6.79 -48.25
N PRO A 443 -52.64 6.45 -47.08
CA PRO A 443 -53.46 5.25 -46.98
C PRO A 443 -54.97 5.50 -46.93
N TYR A 444 -55.77 4.45 -47.24
CA TYR A 444 -57.05 4.16 -46.57
C TYR A 444 -57.54 2.72 -46.83
N ASN A 445 -58.01 2.08 -45.75
CA ASN A 445 -59.06 1.05 -45.65
C ASN A 445 -58.96 -0.35 -46.30
N SER A 446 -59.10 -1.34 -45.40
CA SER A 446 -60.13 -2.38 -45.34
C SER A 446 -59.78 -3.84 -45.68
N ALA A 447 -59.50 -4.57 -44.60
CA ALA A 447 -60.19 -5.80 -44.17
C ALA A 447 -60.02 -7.18 -44.88
N ALA A 448 -59.89 -8.19 -44.00
CA ALA A 448 -60.26 -9.62 -44.16
C ALA A 448 -59.45 -10.54 -45.09
N ALA A 449 -58.61 -11.41 -44.50
CA ALA A 449 -58.84 -12.86 -44.41
C ALA A 449 -57.59 -13.66 -43.97
N GLY A 450 -57.81 -14.83 -43.33
CA GLY A 450 -56.87 -15.97 -43.38
C GLY A 450 -55.88 -16.13 -42.21
N ARG A 451 -56.08 -17.17 -41.38
CA ARG A 451 -55.05 -17.72 -40.49
C ARG A 451 -54.12 -18.66 -41.29
N ILE A 452 -52.81 -18.41 -41.32
CA ILE A 452 -51.78 -19.45 -41.46
C ILE A 452 -50.57 -19.07 -40.57
N MET A 453 -49.98 -20.06 -39.88
CA MET A 453 -48.73 -19.89 -39.13
C MET A 453 -47.52 -19.84 -40.06
N SER A 454 -46.55 -18.96 -39.77
CA SER A 454 -45.16 -19.18 -40.15
C SER A 454 -44.24 -18.48 -39.16
N LEU A 455 -43.22 -19.18 -38.66
CA LEU A 455 -42.11 -18.55 -37.94
C LEU A 455 -41.15 -17.93 -38.97
N GLN A 456 -41.05 -16.61 -38.98
CA GLN A 456 -39.82 -15.92 -39.33
C GLN A 456 -39.72 -14.60 -38.55
N GLY A 457 -38.49 -14.19 -38.27
CA GLY A 457 -38.19 -13.25 -37.18
C GLY A 457 -38.92 -11.91 -37.29
N GLN A 458 -39.61 -11.54 -36.21
CA GLN A 458 -40.08 -10.18 -35.99
C GLN A 458 -39.12 -9.44 -35.07
N SER A 459 -38.75 -8.24 -35.48
CA SER A 459 -38.10 -7.26 -34.62
C SER A 459 -39.01 -6.93 -33.43
N ILE A 460 -38.44 -6.52 -32.29
CA ILE A 460 -39.25 -6.00 -31.16
C ILE A 460 -40.12 -4.79 -31.58
N SER A 461 -39.77 -4.08 -32.67
CA SER A 461 -40.62 -3.05 -33.27
C SER A 461 -41.96 -3.56 -33.80
N ASP A 462 -42.04 -4.80 -34.29
CA ASP A 462 -43.25 -5.34 -34.92
C ASP A 462 -44.34 -5.76 -33.91
N LYS A 463 -44.01 -5.77 -32.62
CA LYS A 463 -45.00 -5.94 -31.53
C LYS A 463 -45.71 -4.64 -31.13
N PHE A 464 -45.28 -3.50 -31.66
CA PHE A 464 -45.84 -2.19 -31.32
C PHE A 464 -46.23 -1.34 -32.56
N SER A 465 -45.99 -1.83 -33.78
CA SER A 465 -46.50 -1.21 -35.00
C SER A 465 -47.96 -1.62 -35.24
N LEU A 466 -48.88 -0.69 -35.03
CA LEU A 466 -50.29 -0.87 -35.38
C LEU A 466 -50.50 -0.73 -36.90
N SER A 467 -51.44 -1.48 -37.48
CA SER A 467 -51.66 -1.59 -38.95
C SER A 467 -52.17 -0.28 -39.59
N PRO A 468 -51.68 0.20 -40.76
CA PRO A 468 -52.08 1.49 -41.35
C PRO A 468 -53.56 1.70 -41.68
N ASP A 469 -54.42 0.69 -41.53
CA ASP A 469 -55.87 0.75 -41.68
C ASP A 469 -56.55 1.13 -40.34
N PRO A 470 -57.18 2.33 -40.20
CA PRO A 470 -57.80 2.76 -38.95
C PRO A 470 -58.93 1.84 -38.47
N SER A 471 -59.61 1.15 -39.39
CA SER A 471 -60.68 0.20 -39.05
C SER A 471 -60.14 -1.02 -38.29
N SER A 472 -58.85 -1.35 -38.46
CA SER A 472 -58.19 -2.47 -37.76
C SER A 472 -57.90 -2.20 -36.28
N TRP A 473 -58.01 -0.95 -35.80
CA TRP A 473 -57.87 -0.59 -34.38
C TRP A 473 -59.20 -0.12 -33.76
N GLY A 474 -60.31 -0.19 -34.51
CA GLY A 474 -61.64 0.19 -34.05
C GLY A 474 -62.05 1.65 -34.30
N ALA A 475 -61.31 2.42 -35.10
CA ALA A 475 -61.73 3.77 -35.50
C ALA A 475 -62.75 3.71 -36.65
N ALA A 476 -64.02 3.94 -36.35
CA ALA A 476 -65.13 3.88 -37.29
C ALA A 476 -65.26 5.18 -38.12
N LEU A 477 -64.33 5.42 -39.05
CA LEU A 477 -64.30 6.61 -39.90
C LEU A 477 -65.38 6.57 -41.01
N SER A 478 -66.62 6.81 -40.60
CA SER A 478 -67.80 6.96 -41.46
C SER A 478 -68.27 8.41 -41.45
N LEU A 479 -68.39 9.05 -42.63
CA LEU A 479 -68.67 10.49 -42.75
C LEU A 479 -70.03 10.95 -42.20
N ASN A 480 -70.91 10.03 -41.77
CA ASN A 480 -72.20 10.34 -41.15
C ASN A 480 -72.30 9.85 -39.69
N ASP A 481 -71.29 9.16 -39.16
CA ASP A 481 -71.30 8.72 -37.77
C ASP A 481 -70.82 9.87 -36.87
N LYS A 482 -71.77 10.37 -36.09
CA LYS A 482 -71.64 11.61 -35.33
C LYS A 482 -71.07 11.31 -33.95
N GLU A 483 -69.76 11.45 -33.80
CA GLU A 483 -69.04 11.09 -32.58
C GLU A 483 -69.54 11.88 -31.34
N PRO A 484 -69.64 11.23 -30.17
CA PRO A 484 -70.38 11.76 -29.01
C PRO A 484 -69.74 13.01 -28.37
N ASP A 485 -68.48 13.27 -28.67
CA ASP A 485 -67.65 14.37 -28.23
C ASP A 485 -67.45 15.49 -29.29
N ASP A 486 -68.15 15.41 -30.45
CA ASP A 486 -68.27 16.52 -31.42
C ASP A 486 -69.54 17.44 -31.28
N PRO A 487 -69.92 17.98 -30.09
CA PRO A 487 -70.85 19.10 -30.03
C PRO A 487 -70.31 20.44 -30.56
N LEU A 488 -68.98 20.57 -30.74
CA LEU A 488 -68.33 21.86 -30.92
C LEU A 488 -68.15 22.27 -32.39
N HIS A 489 -67.82 21.35 -33.31
CA HIS A 489 -67.45 21.72 -34.69
C HIS A 489 -68.63 21.81 -35.66
N ASN A 490 -69.81 21.30 -35.29
CA ASN A 490 -71.02 21.37 -36.13
C ASN A 490 -72.03 22.46 -35.66
N PRO A 491 -72.11 23.65 -36.32
CA PRO A 491 -73.04 24.72 -35.94
C PRO A 491 -74.50 24.43 -36.35
N ASP A 492 -75.46 24.62 -35.42
CA ASP A 492 -76.90 24.49 -35.69
C ASP A 492 -77.59 25.86 -35.52
N PRO A 493 -77.98 26.54 -36.63
CA PRO A 493 -78.58 27.87 -36.59
C PRO A 493 -79.93 27.96 -35.84
N ARG A 494 -80.60 26.84 -35.55
CA ARG A 494 -81.89 26.82 -34.83
C ARG A 494 -81.73 26.51 -33.34
N ARG A 495 -80.74 25.70 -32.96
CA ARG A 495 -80.38 25.49 -31.54
C ARG A 495 -79.70 26.72 -30.95
N ASP A 496 -78.72 27.25 -31.67
CA ASP A 496 -77.85 28.31 -31.13
C ASP A 496 -78.60 29.64 -30.98
N ARG A 497 -79.61 29.92 -31.84
CA ARG A 497 -80.53 31.08 -31.70
C ARG A 497 -81.46 30.99 -30.48
N LYS A 498 -81.59 29.83 -29.84
CA LYS A 498 -82.45 29.62 -28.66
C LYS A 498 -81.69 29.71 -27.34
N ASN A 499 -80.41 29.31 -27.33
CA ASN A 499 -79.53 29.43 -26.18
C ASN A 499 -78.79 30.78 -26.13
N ASP A 500 -78.17 31.21 -27.22
CA ASP A 500 -77.40 32.46 -27.29
C ASP A 500 -78.29 33.62 -27.78
N ARG A 501 -79.27 34.00 -26.94
CA ARG A 501 -80.09 35.22 -27.18
C ARG A 501 -79.15 36.41 -27.35
N GLY A 502 -79.14 37.00 -28.54
CA GLY A 502 -78.07 37.91 -28.99
C GLY A 502 -77.83 39.11 -28.06
N GLY A 503 -76.55 39.48 -27.90
CA GLY A 503 -76.15 40.70 -27.20
C GLY A 503 -74.89 40.61 -26.33
N SER A 504 -74.29 39.43 -26.15
CA SER A 504 -73.07 39.24 -25.32
C SER A 504 -71.94 38.58 -26.10
N ILE A 505 -70.71 39.06 -25.87
CA ILE A 505 -69.44 38.53 -26.40
C ILE A 505 -68.95 37.27 -25.66
N PHE A 506 -69.65 36.83 -24.60
CA PHE A 506 -69.33 35.63 -23.83
C PHE A 506 -70.28 34.45 -24.13
N THR A 507 -70.27 33.96 -25.36
CA THR A 507 -70.95 32.69 -25.70
C THR A 507 -70.01 31.50 -25.41
N CYS A 508 -70.56 30.35 -25.01
CA CYS A 508 -69.73 29.18 -24.70
C CYS A 508 -68.88 28.73 -25.90
N ARG A 509 -69.40 28.80 -27.12
CA ARG A 509 -68.63 28.52 -28.36
C ARG A 509 -67.47 29.50 -28.58
N GLY A 510 -67.68 30.79 -28.31
CA GLY A 510 -66.61 31.80 -28.39
C GLY A 510 -65.50 31.54 -27.36
N LEU A 511 -65.87 31.20 -26.13
CA LEU A 511 -64.92 30.84 -25.06
C LEU A 511 -64.18 29.53 -25.37
N SER A 512 -64.85 28.50 -25.92
CA SER A 512 -64.20 27.25 -26.33
C SER A 512 -63.21 27.47 -27.48
N ASN A 513 -63.54 28.28 -28.48
CA ASN A 513 -62.62 28.57 -29.59
C ASN A 513 -61.42 29.43 -29.15
N LEU A 514 -61.65 30.42 -28.28
CA LEU A 514 -60.56 31.21 -27.69
C LEU A 514 -59.67 30.34 -26.79
N GLY A 515 -60.26 29.44 -26.00
CA GLY A 515 -59.55 28.45 -25.21
C GLY A 515 -58.70 27.50 -26.08
N CYS A 516 -59.26 27.00 -27.18
CA CYS A 516 -58.54 26.16 -28.14
C CYS A 516 -57.35 26.91 -28.77
N LEU A 517 -57.53 28.17 -29.17
CA LEU A 517 -56.43 29.02 -29.66
C LEU A 517 -55.36 29.28 -28.57
N ILE A 518 -55.75 29.45 -27.32
CA ILE A 518 -54.82 29.56 -26.19
C ILE A 518 -54.07 28.25 -25.97
N PHE A 519 -54.72 27.09 -26.05
CA PHE A 519 -54.06 25.78 -25.94
C PHE A 519 -53.12 25.50 -27.12
N LEU A 520 -53.47 25.89 -28.35
CA LEU A 520 -52.57 25.80 -29.51
C LEU A 520 -51.37 26.74 -29.38
N ALA A 521 -51.58 27.98 -28.93
CA ALA A 521 -50.50 28.93 -28.65
C ALA A 521 -49.59 28.43 -27.52
N LEU A 522 -50.16 27.90 -26.42
CA LEU A 522 -49.42 27.25 -25.34
C LEU A 522 -48.70 26.00 -25.81
N GLY A 523 -49.28 25.20 -26.71
CA GLY A 523 -48.63 24.03 -27.31
C GLY A 523 -47.42 24.42 -28.17
N LEU A 524 -47.55 25.45 -29.01
CA LEU A 524 -46.45 26.00 -29.80
C LEU A 524 -45.36 26.64 -28.93
N VAL A 525 -45.75 27.44 -27.93
CA VAL A 525 -44.80 27.97 -26.93
C VAL A 525 -44.14 26.83 -26.18
N THR A 526 -44.88 25.77 -25.79
CA THR A 526 -44.34 24.59 -25.12
C THR A 526 -43.50 23.71 -26.04
N LEU A 527 -43.61 23.81 -27.38
CA LEU A 527 -42.76 23.07 -28.31
C LEU A 527 -41.49 23.83 -28.72
N PHE A 528 -41.57 25.16 -28.84
CA PHE A 528 -40.46 25.99 -29.36
C PHE A 528 -39.74 26.84 -28.31
N ALA A 529 -40.32 27.03 -27.12
CA ALA A 529 -39.64 27.62 -25.97
C ALA A 529 -39.65 26.66 -24.77
N GLY A 530 -40.81 26.09 -24.42
CA GLY A 530 -40.97 25.14 -23.33
C GLY A 530 -40.16 23.87 -23.53
N TYR A 531 -40.19 23.21 -24.69
CA TYR A 531 -39.46 21.95 -24.91
C TYR A 531 -37.95 22.18 -24.94
N PRO A 532 -37.39 23.27 -25.53
CA PRO A 532 -36.00 23.63 -25.32
C PRO A 532 -35.65 23.96 -23.86
N ILE A 533 -36.52 24.64 -23.11
CA ILE A 533 -36.27 25.03 -21.70
C ILE A 533 -36.40 23.82 -20.76
N ILE A 534 -37.45 23.03 -20.90
CA ILE A 534 -37.69 21.77 -20.21
C ILE A 534 -36.59 20.79 -20.61
N SER A 535 -36.26 20.61 -21.88
CA SER A 535 -35.09 19.79 -22.29
C SER A 535 -33.76 20.37 -21.81
N TYR A 536 -33.63 21.67 -21.53
CA TYR A 536 -32.44 22.26 -20.90
C TYR A 536 -32.37 22.01 -19.39
N PHE A 537 -33.52 21.87 -18.71
CA PHE A 537 -33.61 21.53 -17.28
C PHE A 537 -33.80 20.02 -17.01
N GLU A 538 -34.19 19.22 -18.01
CA GLU A 538 -34.43 17.76 -17.95
C GLU A 538 -33.36 16.95 -18.70
N LYS A 539 -32.70 17.49 -19.75
CA LYS A 539 -31.37 16.98 -20.07
C LYS A 539 -30.46 17.37 -18.93
N LYS A 540 -30.22 16.42 -18.05
CA LYS A 540 -28.91 16.32 -17.42
C LYS A 540 -27.88 16.27 -18.55
N THR A 541 -27.23 17.41 -18.78
CA THR A 541 -25.98 17.45 -19.52
C THR A 541 -25.04 16.44 -18.88
N LEU A 542 -24.49 15.52 -19.66
CA LEU A 542 -23.25 14.83 -19.28
C LEU A 542 -22.23 15.95 -19.06
N SER A 543 -21.90 16.21 -17.80
CA SER A 543 -20.97 17.27 -17.43
C SER A 543 -19.56 16.80 -17.73
N ASN A 544 -18.87 17.51 -18.63
CA ASN A 544 -17.47 17.25 -18.99
C ASN A 544 -16.48 17.73 -17.89
N GLU A 545 -16.74 17.33 -16.65
CA GLU A 545 -15.78 17.33 -15.53
C GLU A 545 -15.78 15.88 -15.02
N GLY A 546 -14.64 15.18 -15.13
CA GLY A 546 -14.54 13.74 -14.87
C GLY A 546 -15.01 13.38 -13.46
N GLY A 547 -15.93 12.43 -13.36
CA GLY A 547 -16.57 12.08 -12.08
C GLY A 547 -17.99 11.50 -12.16
N PHE A 548 -18.32 10.76 -13.23
CA PHE A 548 -19.40 9.78 -13.16
C PHE A 548 -18.78 8.39 -13.00
N ASN A 549 -19.20 7.67 -11.97
CA ASN A 549 -18.82 6.28 -11.64
C ASN A 549 -17.44 6.05 -10.97
N LEU A 550 -16.92 7.03 -10.21
CA LEU A 550 -15.84 6.85 -9.24
C LEU A 550 -16.37 7.14 -7.82
N GLY A 551 -17.27 6.29 -7.32
CA GLY A 551 -18.02 6.54 -6.09
C GLY A 551 -19.47 6.04 -6.04
N GLY A 552 -19.77 4.91 -6.68
CA GLY A 552 -21.02 4.14 -6.50
C GLY A 552 -22.37 4.89 -6.46
N ILE A 553 -22.89 5.33 -7.62
CA ILE A 553 -24.31 5.73 -7.74
C ILE A 553 -25.16 4.45 -7.85
N ASN A 554 -26.04 4.21 -6.89
CA ASN A 554 -26.96 3.08 -6.94
C ASN A 554 -28.07 3.27 -8.01
N ALA A 555 -28.83 2.22 -8.30
CA ALA A 555 -29.91 2.24 -9.29
C ALA A 555 -31.08 3.22 -8.97
N SER A 556 -31.08 3.90 -7.82
CA SER A 556 -32.05 4.97 -7.49
C SER A 556 -31.54 6.38 -7.77
N GLY A 557 -30.30 6.54 -8.26
CA GLY A 557 -29.73 7.84 -8.62
C GLY A 557 -29.34 8.71 -7.41
N GLN A 558 -29.26 8.13 -6.22
CA GLN A 558 -28.82 8.81 -5.00
C GLN A 558 -27.31 8.66 -4.84
N ALA A 559 -26.58 9.77 -4.99
CA ALA A 559 -25.18 9.83 -4.60
C ALA A 559 -25.09 9.84 -3.07
N ASN A 560 -24.55 8.78 -2.47
CA ASN A 560 -24.07 8.88 -1.10
C ASN A 560 -22.77 9.69 -1.15
N SER A 561 -22.85 10.99 -0.87
CA SER A 561 -21.77 11.97 -1.08
C SER A 561 -20.66 11.83 -0.04
N SER A 562 -20.06 10.65 0.02
CA SER A 562 -18.81 10.39 0.71
C SER A 562 -17.73 11.20 -0.01
N GLU A 563 -17.13 12.17 0.67
CA GLU A 563 -15.96 12.85 0.14
C GLU A 563 -14.84 11.81 0.04
N TRP A 564 -14.26 11.66 -1.16
CA TRP A 564 -13.16 10.71 -1.39
C TRP A 564 -11.82 11.41 -1.10
N GLN A 565 -11.01 10.79 -0.25
CA GLN A 565 -9.67 11.26 0.08
C GLN A 565 -8.62 10.40 -0.63
N LEU A 566 -7.65 11.05 -1.28
CA LEU A 566 -6.41 10.40 -1.72
C LEU A 566 -5.63 9.97 -0.46
N VAL A 567 -5.47 8.65 -0.26
CA VAL A 567 -4.78 8.07 0.90
C VAL A 567 -3.37 7.60 0.58
N PHE A 568 -3.09 7.29 -0.69
CA PHE A 568 -1.76 6.98 -1.20
C PHE A 568 -1.65 7.38 -2.67
N SER A 569 -0.46 7.81 -3.09
CA SER A 569 -0.12 8.06 -4.48
C SER A 569 1.37 7.90 -4.69
N ASP A 570 1.76 7.23 -5.78
CA ASP A 570 3.07 7.40 -6.38
C ASP A 570 2.90 7.93 -7.79
N GLU A 571 3.61 9.02 -8.08
CA GLU A 571 3.55 9.77 -9.33
C GLU A 571 4.85 9.62 -10.12
N PHE A 572 5.79 8.77 -9.67
CA PHE A 572 7.04 8.39 -10.35
C PHE A 572 7.95 9.51 -10.91
N ASN A 573 7.70 10.76 -10.51
CA ASN A 573 8.34 11.99 -11.01
C ASN A 573 9.82 12.15 -10.65
N GLN A 574 10.32 11.41 -9.65
CA GLN A 574 11.76 11.38 -9.36
C GLN A 574 12.45 10.42 -10.34
N GLU A 575 13.26 10.95 -11.24
CA GLU A 575 14.05 10.19 -12.22
C GLU A 575 15.06 9.23 -11.56
N GLY A 576 15.28 8.06 -12.17
CA GLY A 576 16.35 7.14 -11.83
C GLY A 576 16.19 6.44 -10.47
N ARG A 577 14.96 6.25 -9.97
CA ARG A 577 14.72 5.43 -8.77
C ARG A 577 15.16 3.99 -9.03
N THR A 578 15.76 3.40 -8.02
CA THR A 578 16.05 1.98 -7.92
C THR A 578 15.05 1.33 -6.97
N PHE A 579 14.78 0.05 -7.20
CA PHE A 579 13.78 -0.71 -6.44
C PHE A 579 14.36 -1.98 -5.81
N TRP A 580 15.67 -2.01 -5.57
CA TRP A 580 16.32 -3.06 -4.79
C TRP A 580 15.71 -3.13 -3.37
N PRO A 581 15.77 -4.29 -2.70
CA PRO A 581 15.32 -4.44 -1.33
C PRO A 581 15.90 -3.37 -0.39
N GLY A 582 15.02 -2.51 0.12
CA GLY A 582 15.34 -1.40 1.02
C GLY A 582 15.60 -0.02 0.39
N ASP A 583 15.75 0.11 -0.93
CA ASP A 583 16.01 1.42 -1.58
C ASP A 583 14.79 2.36 -1.57
N ASP A 584 13.58 1.79 -1.73
CA ASP A 584 12.32 2.52 -1.81
C ASP A 584 11.41 2.25 -0.59
N PRO A 585 10.77 3.30 -0.02
CA PRO A 585 9.92 3.18 1.16
C PRO A 585 8.59 2.45 0.92
N TYR A 586 8.11 2.37 -0.32
CA TYR A 586 6.79 1.79 -0.65
C TYR A 586 6.88 0.58 -1.56
N TRP A 587 7.91 0.50 -2.41
CA TRP A 587 8.03 -0.52 -3.45
C TRP A 587 9.26 -1.41 -3.26
N GLU A 588 9.23 -2.61 -3.81
CA GLU A 588 10.35 -3.56 -3.85
C GLU A 588 10.23 -4.42 -5.10
N ALA A 589 11.31 -4.52 -5.87
CA ALA A 589 11.41 -5.46 -6.98
C ALA A 589 12.01 -6.78 -6.49
N VAL A 590 11.47 -7.89 -6.97
CA VAL A 590 11.93 -9.24 -6.60
C VAL A 590 13.12 -9.71 -7.45
N ASP A 591 13.85 -10.69 -6.92
CA ASP A 591 14.93 -11.42 -7.59
C ASP A 591 14.59 -12.93 -7.53
N LEU A 592 13.79 -13.41 -8.49
CA LEU A 592 13.27 -14.79 -8.53
C LEU A 592 12.75 -15.19 -9.93
N HIS A 593 12.59 -16.51 -10.13
CA HIS A 593 11.75 -17.06 -11.20
C HIS A 593 10.33 -17.29 -10.68
N TYR A 594 9.32 -16.76 -11.39
CA TYR A 594 7.91 -17.00 -11.07
C TYR A 594 7.42 -18.29 -11.71
N TRP A 595 7.92 -19.40 -11.16
CA TRP A 595 7.69 -20.75 -11.67
C TRP A 595 6.21 -21.18 -11.63
N GLN A 596 5.41 -20.60 -10.73
CA GLN A 596 3.99 -20.92 -10.53
C GLN A 596 3.18 -20.80 -11.85
N THR A 597 3.58 -19.86 -12.70
CA THR A 597 2.92 -19.52 -13.96
C THR A 597 3.74 -19.92 -15.18
N ASN A 598 4.82 -20.69 -15.03
CA ASN A 598 5.75 -21.05 -16.11
C ASN A 598 6.35 -19.84 -16.86
N ASP A 599 6.62 -18.74 -16.15
CA ASP A 599 7.20 -17.51 -16.74
C ASP A 599 8.54 -17.82 -17.44
N LEU A 600 8.79 -17.19 -18.59
CA LEU A 600 9.98 -17.43 -19.42
C LEU A 600 11.16 -16.50 -19.06
N GLU A 601 10.91 -15.57 -18.15
CA GLU A 601 11.86 -14.57 -17.64
C GLU A 601 12.28 -14.82 -16.19
N TRP A 602 13.49 -14.37 -15.87
CA TRP A 602 13.87 -14.12 -14.48
C TRP A 602 13.45 -12.69 -14.10
N TYR A 603 12.66 -12.54 -13.03
CA TYR A 603 12.37 -11.22 -12.48
C TYR A 603 13.57 -10.71 -11.69
N TYR A 604 14.07 -9.53 -12.07
CA TYR A 604 15.30 -8.94 -11.54
C TYR A 604 15.13 -7.43 -11.26
N PRO A 605 15.72 -6.89 -10.17
CA PRO A 605 15.49 -5.48 -9.81
C PRO A 605 16.08 -4.43 -10.75
N ASP A 606 17.02 -4.79 -11.65
CA ASP A 606 17.58 -3.84 -12.63
C ASP A 606 16.67 -3.58 -13.85
N GLN A 607 15.58 -4.34 -13.99
CA GLN A 607 14.62 -4.24 -15.08
C GLN A 607 13.46 -3.25 -14.79
N VAL A 608 13.53 -2.53 -13.66
CA VAL A 608 12.57 -1.48 -13.31
C VAL A 608 13.29 -0.23 -12.81
N THR A 609 12.87 0.92 -13.32
CA THR A 609 13.33 2.24 -12.86
C THR A 609 12.25 3.29 -13.11
N THR A 610 12.50 4.55 -12.76
CA THR A 610 11.65 5.69 -13.15
C THR A 610 12.35 6.54 -14.18
N LYS A 611 11.61 6.93 -15.23
CA LYS A 611 12.16 7.67 -16.36
C LYS A 611 11.11 8.52 -17.05
N ASN A 612 11.44 9.77 -17.35
CA ASN A 612 10.54 10.75 -17.95
C ASN A 612 9.19 10.87 -17.20
N GLY A 613 9.23 10.84 -15.87
CA GLY A 613 8.05 10.97 -15.01
C GLY A 613 7.16 9.72 -14.89
N ALA A 614 7.57 8.57 -15.40
CA ALA A 614 6.84 7.31 -15.27
C ALA A 614 7.72 6.20 -14.68
N LEU A 615 7.12 5.20 -14.02
CA LEU A 615 7.75 3.90 -13.80
C LEU A 615 7.89 3.19 -15.16
N GLU A 616 9.06 2.61 -15.44
CA GLU A 616 9.32 1.80 -16.63
C GLU A 616 9.73 0.39 -16.19
N ILE A 617 8.85 -0.59 -16.38
CA ILE A 617 9.16 -2.03 -16.24
C ILE A 617 9.49 -2.55 -17.63
N THR A 618 10.69 -3.09 -17.81
CA THR A 618 11.21 -3.52 -19.10
C THR A 618 11.47 -5.02 -19.11
N ILE A 619 11.03 -5.72 -20.16
CA ILE A 619 11.44 -7.09 -20.47
C ILE A 619 12.43 -7.09 -21.63
N ALA A 620 13.50 -7.87 -21.49
CA ALA A 620 14.59 -7.93 -22.46
C ALA A 620 15.09 -9.36 -22.68
N GLU A 621 15.56 -9.64 -23.90
CA GLU A 621 16.31 -10.85 -24.24
C GLU A 621 17.69 -10.79 -23.56
N ARG A 622 17.80 -11.46 -22.42
CA ARG A 622 19.02 -11.55 -21.62
C ARG A 622 18.99 -12.87 -20.87
N GLU A 623 19.86 -13.79 -21.24
CA GLU A 623 19.96 -15.07 -20.54
C GLU A 623 20.37 -14.87 -19.08
N MET A 624 19.55 -15.39 -18.16
CA MET A 624 19.79 -15.35 -16.72
C MET A 624 19.22 -16.62 -16.08
N ASN A 625 20.01 -17.30 -15.23
CA ASN A 625 19.57 -18.48 -14.46
C ASN A 625 18.90 -19.60 -15.29
N ASN A 626 19.33 -19.78 -16.54
CA ASN A 626 18.79 -20.71 -17.55
C ASN A 626 17.41 -20.32 -18.15
N LEU A 627 16.98 -19.08 -17.97
CA LEU A 627 15.82 -18.48 -18.64
C LEU A 627 16.29 -17.51 -19.74
N THR A 628 15.48 -17.33 -20.78
CA THR A 628 15.83 -16.57 -21.99
C THR A 628 15.71 -15.06 -21.81
N TYR A 629 14.79 -14.63 -20.94
CA TYR A 629 14.44 -13.24 -20.74
C TYR A 629 14.75 -12.77 -19.32
N THR A 630 14.86 -11.46 -19.11
CA THR A 630 14.71 -10.85 -17.79
C THR A 630 13.66 -9.76 -17.82
N SER A 631 12.88 -9.64 -16.75
CA SER A 631 11.91 -8.55 -16.54
C SER A 631 11.90 -8.11 -15.08
N SER A 632 10.89 -7.35 -14.64
CA SER A 632 10.67 -7.04 -13.22
C SER A 632 9.23 -7.24 -12.76
N LEU A 633 9.11 -7.65 -11.49
CA LEU A 633 7.87 -7.68 -10.72
C LEU A 633 8.09 -6.79 -9.49
N LEU A 634 7.34 -5.70 -9.44
CA LEU A 634 7.38 -4.67 -8.40
C LEU A 634 6.19 -4.87 -7.45
N SER A 635 6.43 -4.77 -6.14
CA SER A 635 5.41 -5.00 -5.12
C SER A 635 5.48 -4.00 -3.97
N SER A 636 4.32 -3.67 -3.38
CA SER A 636 4.23 -2.92 -2.10
C SER A 636 4.06 -3.81 -0.87
N TRP A 637 4.28 -5.12 -0.99
CA TRP A 637 4.10 -6.12 0.08
C TRP A 637 4.71 -5.67 1.40
N ASN A 638 3.90 -5.71 2.47
CA ASN A 638 4.27 -5.30 3.83
C ASN A 638 4.86 -3.87 3.98
N LYS A 639 4.77 -3.01 2.94
CA LYS A 639 5.18 -1.60 2.95
C LYS A 639 3.98 -0.66 2.87
N PHE A 640 3.11 -0.88 1.88
CA PHE A 640 1.82 -0.21 1.74
C PHE A 640 0.72 -1.22 1.44
N CYS A 641 -0.34 -1.17 2.24
CA CYS A 641 -1.54 -2.00 2.07
C CYS A 641 -2.80 -1.17 2.37
N PHE A 642 -3.94 -1.57 1.82
CA PHE A 642 -5.24 -0.91 1.98
C PHE A 642 -6.39 -1.93 1.98
N THR A 643 -7.48 -1.59 2.68
CA THR A 643 -8.70 -2.42 2.71
C THR A 643 -9.91 -1.57 2.32
N GLY A 644 -10.57 -1.94 1.22
CA GLY A 644 -11.63 -1.17 0.59
C GLY A 644 -11.17 0.14 -0.06
N GLY A 645 -12.07 0.76 -0.82
CA GLY A 645 -11.84 2.01 -1.54
C GLY A 645 -11.57 1.77 -3.02
N MET A 646 -10.79 2.64 -3.64
CA MET A 646 -10.57 2.65 -5.09
C MET A 646 -9.08 2.80 -5.41
N VAL A 647 -8.55 1.91 -6.24
CA VAL A 647 -7.22 2.03 -6.84
C VAL A 647 -7.35 2.35 -8.33
N LEU A 648 -6.58 3.33 -8.77
CA LEU A 648 -6.46 3.73 -10.18
C LEU A 648 -4.98 3.76 -10.57
N VAL A 649 -4.70 3.34 -11.80
CA VAL A 649 -3.35 3.33 -12.40
C VAL A 649 -3.40 3.88 -13.83
N SER A 650 -2.43 4.70 -14.21
CA SER A 650 -2.31 5.28 -15.55
C SER A 650 -1.19 4.57 -16.30
N VAL A 651 -1.54 3.77 -17.31
CA VAL A 651 -0.61 2.80 -17.94
C VAL A 651 -0.55 2.96 -19.45
N SER A 652 0.66 2.93 -20.00
CA SER A 652 0.94 2.64 -21.41
C SER A 652 1.40 1.19 -21.50
N LEU A 653 0.63 0.35 -22.18
CA LEU A 653 0.87 -1.09 -22.29
C LEU A 653 2.12 -1.35 -23.17
N PRO A 654 2.87 -2.42 -22.95
CA PRO A 654 4.06 -2.75 -23.72
C PRO A 654 3.71 -3.30 -25.12
N GLY A 655 4.61 -3.12 -26.08
CA GLY A 655 4.47 -3.72 -27.42
C GLY A 655 3.44 -3.00 -28.29
N THR A 656 2.68 -3.76 -29.07
CA THR A 656 1.55 -3.30 -29.89
C THR A 656 0.24 -3.94 -29.44
N ASP A 657 -0.87 -3.44 -29.96
CA ASP A 657 -2.23 -3.97 -29.79
C ASP A 657 -2.53 -5.24 -30.61
N THR A 658 -1.56 -5.75 -31.38
CA THR A 658 -1.77 -6.78 -32.42
C THR A 658 -0.82 -7.98 -32.35
N VAL A 659 0.24 -7.92 -31.54
CA VAL A 659 1.24 -9.01 -31.38
C VAL A 659 1.09 -9.65 -29.99
N SER A 660 0.79 -10.94 -29.95
CA SER A 660 0.55 -11.69 -28.71
C SER A 660 1.84 -12.18 -28.04
N GLY A 661 1.86 -12.24 -26.71
CA GLY A 661 2.86 -12.96 -25.93
C GLY A 661 3.41 -12.22 -24.71
N LEU A 662 3.33 -10.89 -24.68
CA LEU A 662 3.58 -10.11 -23.47
C LEU A 662 2.37 -10.17 -22.54
N TRP A 663 2.64 -10.38 -21.25
CA TRP A 663 1.65 -10.44 -20.17
C TRP A 663 1.95 -9.34 -19.13
N PRO A 664 1.58 -8.08 -19.42
CA PRO A 664 1.60 -7.00 -18.44
C PRO A 664 0.40 -7.12 -17.48
N ALA A 665 0.64 -6.99 -16.19
CA ALA A 665 -0.40 -7.02 -15.18
C ALA A 665 -0.18 -5.95 -14.10
N VAL A 666 -1.28 -5.41 -13.59
CA VAL A 666 -1.31 -4.66 -12.33
C VAL A 666 -2.47 -5.19 -11.51
N TRP A 667 -2.18 -5.57 -10.28
CA TRP A 667 -3.07 -6.39 -9.47
C TRP A 667 -2.77 -6.23 -7.98
N THR A 668 -3.55 -6.92 -7.15
CA THR A 668 -3.43 -6.85 -5.70
C THR A 668 -3.62 -8.20 -5.04
N MET A 669 -2.93 -8.42 -3.92
CA MET A 669 -3.06 -9.64 -3.12
C MET A 669 -3.15 -9.32 -1.63
N GLY A 670 -3.81 -10.16 -0.84
CA GLY A 670 -3.83 -10.05 0.63
C GLY A 670 -2.46 -10.30 1.28
N ASN A 671 -2.07 -9.44 2.22
CA ASN A 671 -0.70 -9.36 2.78
C ASN A 671 -0.18 -10.62 3.50
N LEU A 672 -1.05 -11.59 3.84
CA LEU A 672 -0.65 -12.87 4.45
C LEU A 672 0.04 -13.83 3.47
N GLY A 673 -0.01 -13.57 2.17
CA GLY A 673 0.83 -14.20 1.14
C GLY A 673 1.80 -13.20 0.53
N ARG A 674 2.91 -13.67 -0.03
CA ARG A 674 3.84 -12.86 -0.83
C ARG A 674 3.99 -13.48 -2.22
N VAL A 675 3.67 -12.70 -3.25
CA VAL A 675 3.82 -13.08 -4.66
C VAL A 675 5.22 -13.59 -4.96
N GLY A 676 5.31 -14.76 -5.60
CA GLY A 676 6.56 -15.48 -5.88
C GLY A 676 7.05 -16.44 -4.79
N TYR A 677 6.52 -16.38 -3.57
CA TYR A 677 7.00 -17.19 -2.44
C TYR A 677 6.01 -18.32 -2.12
N GLY A 678 6.18 -19.48 -2.76
CA GLY A 678 5.21 -20.58 -2.75
C GLY A 678 4.75 -21.03 -1.37
N ALA A 679 5.68 -21.23 -0.43
CA ALA A 679 5.34 -21.62 0.94
C ALA A 679 4.44 -20.59 1.66
N SER A 680 4.57 -19.29 1.37
CA SER A 680 3.68 -18.26 1.93
C SER A 680 2.27 -18.28 1.33
N LEU A 681 2.13 -18.77 0.10
CA LEU A 681 0.89 -18.82 -0.69
C LEU A 681 0.12 -20.14 -0.47
N GLU A 682 0.80 -21.24 -0.12
CA GLU A 682 0.18 -22.54 0.07
C GLU A 682 -0.93 -22.48 1.14
N GLY A 683 -2.18 -22.73 0.73
CA GLY A 683 -3.37 -22.70 1.59
C GLY A 683 -3.80 -21.30 2.05
N THR A 684 -3.23 -20.22 1.55
CA THR A 684 -3.69 -18.83 1.79
C THR A 684 -4.24 -18.21 0.51
N TRP A 685 -3.56 -18.38 -0.62
CA TRP A 685 -4.07 -18.00 -1.94
C TRP A 685 -4.92 -19.13 -2.56
N PRO A 686 -6.01 -18.84 -3.31
CA PRO A 686 -6.68 -17.56 -3.52
C PRO A 686 -7.91 -17.43 -2.58
N TYR A 687 -7.79 -17.80 -1.31
CA TYR A 687 -8.96 -17.88 -0.43
C TYR A 687 -9.54 -16.49 -0.12
N SER A 688 -10.87 -16.40 -0.08
CA SER A 688 -11.62 -15.29 0.54
C SER A 688 -12.79 -15.91 1.31
N TYR A 689 -12.52 -16.42 2.52
CA TYR A 689 -13.44 -17.34 3.20
C TYR A 689 -13.33 -17.30 4.72
N ASP A 690 -14.47 -17.15 5.40
CA ASP A 690 -14.62 -17.04 6.87
C ASP A 690 -15.71 -18.00 7.42
N SER A 691 -15.76 -19.20 6.86
CA SER A 691 -16.71 -20.26 7.23
C SER A 691 -15.97 -21.54 7.62
N CYS A 692 -16.61 -22.37 8.47
CA CYS A 692 -16.05 -23.65 8.90
C CYS A 692 -16.89 -24.82 8.37
N ASP A 693 -16.51 -25.28 7.18
CA ASP A 693 -17.13 -26.37 6.43
C ASP A 693 -16.10 -27.03 5.49
N VAL A 694 -16.57 -27.85 4.54
CA VAL A 694 -15.73 -28.61 3.61
C VAL A 694 -14.90 -27.72 2.66
N GLY A 695 -15.28 -26.44 2.48
CA GLY A 695 -14.49 -25.48 1.71
C GLY A 695 -13.10 -25.22 2.31
N THR A 696 -12.92 -25.49 3.59
CA THR A 696 -11.62 -25.38 4.30
C THR A 696 -10.71 -26.60 4.13
N MET A 697 -11.19 -27.68 3.49
CA MET A 697 -10.53 -28.99 3.44
C MET A 697 -9.67 -29.18 2.18
N PRO A 698 -8.65 -30.08 2.20
CA PRO A 698 -7.90 -30.46 1.01
C PRO A 698 -8.83 -30.93 -0.12
N ASN A 699 -8.56 -30.44 -1.33
CA ASN A 699 -9.35 -30.66 -2.54
C ASN A 699 -10.84 -30.30 -2.40
N GLN A 700 -11.22 -29.48 -1.40
CA GLN A 700 -12.60 -29.26 -0.98
C GLN A 700 -13.37 -30.57 -0.69
N THR A 701 -12.72 -31.57 -0.09
CA THR A 701 -13.36 -32.85 0.22
C THR A 701 -13.08 -33.36 1.62
N LEU A 702 -14.06 -34.08 2.16
CA LEU A 702 -13.93 -34.90 3.36
C LEU A 702 -14.61 -36.25 3.13
N ASN A 703 -13.88 -37.35 3.35
CA ASN A 703 -14.37 -38.73 3.20
C ASN A 703 -15.01 -39.06 1.83
N GLY A 704 -14.57 -38.40 0.75
CA GLY A 704 -15.11 -38.60 -0.61
C GLY A 704 -16.41 -37.84 -0.91
N ALA A 705 -16.76 -36.86 -0.09
CA ALA A 705 -17.85 -35.91 -0.33
C ALA A 705 -17.31 -34.46 -0.32
N PRO A 706 -17.98 -33.50 -0.98
CA PRO A 706 -19.17 -33.66 -1.82
C PRO A 706 -18.85 -34.21 -3.21
N ALA A 707 -19.82 -34.85 -3.86
CA ALA A 707 -19.62 -35.48 -5.17
C ALA A 707 -19.27 -34.48 -6.29
N ALA A 708 -19.73 -33.23 -6.18
CA ALA A 708 -19.42 -32.16 -7.15
C ALA A 708 -17.98 -31.62 -7.04
N ALA A 709 -17.25 -31.94 -5.96
CA ALA A 709 -15.81 -31.66 -5.87
C ALA A 709 -14.95 -32.73 -6.59
N LEU A 710 -15.54 -33.88 -6.90
CA LEU A 710 -14.89 -35.05 -7.51
C LEU A 710 -15.27 -35.26 -9.00
N THR A 711 -16.19 -34.47 -9.53
CA THR A 711 -16.72 -34.61 -10.90
C THR A 711 -17.11 -33.26 -11.49
N ASN A 712 -16.99 -33.11 -12.81
CA ASN A 712 -17.27 -31.87 -13.56
C ASN A 712 -16.47 -30.64 -13.09
N GLY A 713 -15.28 -30.85 -12.50
CA GLY A 713 -14.31 -29.81 -12.21
C GLY A 713 -13.45 -29.47 -13.43
N ASP A 714 -12.13 -29.57 -13.28
CA ASP A 714 -11.17 -29.28 -14.36
C ASP A 714 -10.99 -30.48 -15.31
N PRO A 715 -11.37 -30.37 -16.60
CA PRO A 715 -11.30 -31.47 -17.56
C PRO A 715 -9.85 -31.86 -17.93
N TYR A 716 -8.86 -31.02 -17.64
CA TYR A 716 -7.44 -31.33 -17.85
C TYR A 716 -6.81 -32.07 -16.67
N ASN A 717 -7.47 -32.06 -15.51
CA ASN A 717 -7.00 -32.64 -14.25
C ASN A 717 -7.90 -33.78 -13.75
N GLY A 718 -8.58 -34.49 -14.67
CA GLY A 718 -9.39 -35.67 -14.33
C GLY A 718 -10.75 -35.33 -13.71
N ASP A 719 -11.33 -34.18 -14.09
CA ASP A 719 -12.65 -33.70 -13.68
C ASP A 719 -12.80 -33.41 -12.17
N VAL A 720 -11.69 -33.33 -11.42
CA VAL A 720 -11.69 -32.89 -10.00
C VAL A 720 -11.75 -31.37 -9.89
N LEU A 721 -12.36 -30.87 -8.81
CA LEU A 721 -12.56 -29.43 -8.65
C LEU A 721 -11.35 -28.68 -8.10
N SER A 722 -10.54 -29.32 -7.25
CA SER A 722 -9.49 -28.60 -6.53
C SER A 722 -8.29 -29.49 -6.19
N TYR A 723 -7.10 -28.90 -6.28
CA TYR A 723 -5.83 -29.38 -5.72
C TYR A 723 -5.34 -28.52 -4.55
N LEU A 724 -6.16 -27.56 -4.07
CA LEU A 724 -5.79 -26.74 -2.93
C LEU A 724 -5.68 -27.61 -1.66
N PRO A 725 -4.68 -27.37 -0.80
CA PRO A 725 -4.43 -28.17 0.41
C PRO A 725 -5.43 -27.91 1.55
N GLY A 726 -6.51 -27.17 1.28
CA GLY A 726 -7.38 -26.57 2.28
C GLY A 726 -6.89 -25.19 2.71
N GLN A 727 -7.75 -24.45 3.40
CA GLN A 727 -7.41 -23.13 3.92
C GLN A 727 -6.53 -23.28 5.16
N ARG A 728 -5.26 -22.88 5.06
CA ARG A 728 -4.25 -22.99 6.13
C ARG A 728 -4.63 -22.18 7.36
N LEU A 729 -5.20 -21.00 7.15
CA LEU A 729 -5.65 -20.07 8.18
C LEU A 729 -7.18 -20.03 8.23
N SER A 730 -7.81 -21.20 8.35
CA SER A 730 -9.27 -21.33 8.33
C SER A 730 -9.94 -20.94 9.64
N ARG A 731 -11.24 -20.62 9.58
CA ARG A 731 -12.10 -20.49 10.77
C ARG A 731 -12.17 -21.77 11.61
N CYS A 732 -11.98 -22.93 10.98
CA CYS A 732 -11.90 -24.23 11.66
C CYS A 732 -10.57 -24.45 12.42
N THR A 733 -9.63 -23.49 12.45
CA THR A 733 -8.35 -23.71 13.13
C THR A 733 -8.55 -23.98 14.62
N CYS A 734 -8.04 -25.11 15.13
CA CYS A 734 -8.19 -25.48 16.53
C CYS A 734 -7.56 -24.42 17.45
N LYS A 735 -8.21 -24.16 18.59
CA LYS A 735 -7.74 -23.19 19.58
C LYS A 735 -6.34 -23.54 20.09
N GLY A 736 -5.40 -22.62 19.94
CA GLY A 736 -4.00 -22.78 20.36
C GLY A 736 -3.07 -23.32 19.27
N GLU A 737 -3.58 -23.63 18.08
CA GLU A 737 -2.76 -23.77 16.87
C GLU A 737 -2.33 -22.37 16.35
N SER A 738 -1.36 -22.34 15.45
CA SER A 738 -0.86 -21.10 14.86
C SER A 738 -1.89 -20.43 13.95
N HIS A 739 -2.24 -19.18 14.27
CA HIS A 739 -3.22 -18.39 13.52
C HIS A 739 -3.04 -16.89 13.82
N PRO A 740 -3.09 -15.97 12.83
CA PRO A 740 -2.92 -14.53 13.08
C PRO A 740 -4.09 -13.91 13.88
N GLY A 741 -5.28 -14.49 13.79
CA GLY A 741 -6.51 -13.95 14.37
C GLY A 741 -7.24 -12.97 13.44
N PRO A 742 -8.22 -12.20 13.93
CA PRO A 742 -8.73 -12.22 15.30
C PRO A 742 -9.65 -13.44 15.55
N VAL A 743 -10.42 -13.40 16.63
CA VAL A 743 -11.34 -14.48 17.05
C VAL A 743 -12.76 -13.91 17.09
N HIS A 744 -13.70 -14.62 16.47
CA HIS A 744 -15.14 -14.35 16.49
C HIS A 744 -15.71 -14.42 17.91
N SER A 745 -16.89 -13.84 18.12
CA SER A 745 -17.58 -13.88 19.41
C SER A 745 -18.00 -15.28 19.87
N ASP A 746 -18.03 -16.26 18.96
CA ASP A 746 -18.27 -17.69 19.24
C ASP A 746 -17.00 -18.44 19.70
N GLY A 747 -15.82 -17.80 19.64
CA GLY A 747 -14.53 -18.40 20.01
C GLY A 747 -13.79 -19.11 18.86
N THR A 748 -14.34 -19.13 17.65
CA THR A 748 -13.64 -19.58 16.42
C THR A 748 -12.76 -18.46 15.86
N TYR A 749 -11.70 -18.79 15.11
CA TYR A 749 -10.90 -17.76 14.45
C TYR A 749 -11.67 -17.14 13.27
N VAL A 750 -11.38 -15.87 12.92
CA VAL A 750 -11.73 -15.37 11.58
C VAL A 750 -10.95 -16.17 10.55
N GLY A 751 -11.56 -16.60 9.45
CA GLY A 751 -10.85 -17.19 8.32
C GLY A 751 -10.01 -16.14 7.59
N ARG A 752 -8.73 -16.42 7.41
CA ARG A 752 -7.71 -15.51 6.90
C ARG A 752 -7.00 -16.11 5.69
N SER A 753 -6.46 -15.25 4.83
CA SER A 753 -6.03 -15.67 3.49
C SER A 753 -5.23 -14.61 2.72
N ALA A 754 -4.87 -14.93 1.48
CA ALA A 754 -4.25 -14.06 0.50
C ALA A 754 -5.10 -14.03 -0.79
N PRO A 755 -6.31 -13.42 -0.77
CA PRO A 755 -7.15 -13.25 -1.95
C PRO A 755 -6.47 -12.36 -2.98
N GLU A 756 -6.95 -12.41 -4.22
CA GLU A 756 -6.40 -11.66 -5.36
C GLU A 756 -7.52 -10.90 -6.10
N ILE A 757 -7.19 -9.68 -6.53
CA ILE A 757 -8.02 -8.84 -7.41
C ILE A 757 -7.11 -8.17 -8.42
N ASP A 758 -7.34 -8.43 -9.71
CA ASP A 758 -6.62 -7.81 -10.81
C ASP A 758 -7.22 -6.46 -11.15
N ILE A 759 -6.38 -5.43 -11.28
CA ILE A 759 -6.79 -4.20 -11.93
C ILE A 759 -6.89 -4.45 -13.44
N PHE A 760 -5.85 -5.09 -13.98
CA PHE A 760 -5.88 -5.75 -15.28
C PHE A 760 -4.76 -6.79 -15.43
N GLU A 761 -5.00 -7.76 -16.31
CA GLU A 761 -3.99 -8.51 -17.05
C GLU A 761 -4.23 -8.29 -18.54
N SER A 762 -3.25 -7.82 -19.32
CA SER A 762 -3.48 -7.61 -20.76
C SER A 762 -3.27 -8.88 -21.59
N GLN A 763 -4.10 -9.02 -22.61
CA GLN A 763 -4.05 -10.07 -23.61
C GLN A 763 -4.27 -9.47 -25.01
N ILE A 764 -3.73 -10.12 -26.04
CA ILE A 764 -4.01 -9.79 -27.45
C ILE A 764 -4.81 -10.95 -28.05
N THR A 765 -6.08 -10.70 -28.39
CA THR A 765 -7.05 -11.75 -28.76
C THR A 765 -8.04 -11.25 -29.82
N GLY A 766 -8.93 -12.13 -30.30
CA GLY A 766 -9.98 -11.79 -31.26
C GLY A 766 -9.65 -12.17 -32.72
N THR A 767 -10.49 -11.75 -33.66
CA THR A 767 -10.24 -11.90 -35.10
C THR A 767 -10.88 -10.73 -35.86
N PRO A 768 -10.12 -9.73 -36.32
CA PRO A 768 -8.66 -9.57 -36.18
C PRO A 768 -8.21 -9.47 -34.71
N LEU A 769 -6.92 -9.71 -34.46
CA LEU A 769 -6.32 -9.51 -33.15
C LEU A 769 -6.44 -8.03 -32.72
N GLN A 770 -6.71 -7.83 -31.44
CA GLN A 770 -6.83 -6.53 -30.79
C GLN A 770 -6.44 -6.63 -29.31
N GLY A 771 -6.05 -5.49 -28.74
CA GLY A 771 -5.73 -5.34 -27.33
C GLY A 771 -6.96 -5.44 -26.43
N GLN A 772 -6.86 -6.29 -25.40
CA GLN A 772 -7.87 -6.44 -24.35
C GLN A 772 -7.20 -6.56 -22.98
N VAL A 773 -8.00 -6.41 -21.93
CA VAL A 773 -7.61 -6.68 -20.54
C VAL A 773 -8.62 -7.62 -19.88
N SER A 774 -8.14 -8.70 -19.28
CA SER A 774 -8.88 -9.41 -18.23
C SER A 774 -8.88 -8.54 -16.99
N GLN A 775 -10.04 -8.39 -16.36
CA GLN A 775 -10.22 -7.68 -15.10
C GLN A 775 -10.95 -8.65 -14.16
N SER A 776 -10.27 -9.14 -13.13
CA SER A 776 -10.65 -10.37 -12.41
C SER A 776 -10.59 -10.27 -10.89
N ALA A 777 -11.25 -11.22 -10.24
CA ALA A 777 -11.01 -11.62 -8.85
C ALA A 777 -11.00 -13.15 -8.75
N GLN A 778 -10.17 -13.67 -7.86
CA GLN A 778 -9.83 -15.07 -7.72
C GLN A 778 -10.36 -15.58 -6.39
N TRP A 779 -10.86 -16.82 -6.39
CA TRP A 779 -11.68 -17.34 -5.31
C TRP A 779 -11.32 -18.78 -4.98
N ALA A 780 -11.10 -19.02 -3.70
CA ALA A 780 -11.28 -20.32 -3.07
C ALA A 780 -12.14 -20.15 -1.79
N PRO A 781 -12.99 -21.14 -1.45
CA PRO A 781 -13.27 -22.37 -2.20
C PRO A 781 -14.05 -22.13 -3.51
N MET A 782 -14.06 -23.12 -4.41
CA MET A 782 -14.72 -23.08 -5.72
C MET A 782 -16.17 -23.58 -5.70
N ASN A 783 -17.01 -22.99 -6.54
CA ASN A 783 -18.33 -23.50 -6.93
C ASN A 783 -18.24 -24.81 -7.73
N ALA A 784 -19.32 -25.58 -7.76
CA ALA A 784 -19.46 -26.70 -8.70
C ALA A 784 -19.23 -26.22 -10.15
N ALA A 785 -18.36 -26.92 -10.89
CA ALA A 785 -17.95 -26.56 -12.25
C ALA A 785 -17.54 -25.08 -12.41
N TYR A 786 -16.94 -24.47 -11.37
CA TYR A 786 -16.54 -23.06 -11.30
C TYR A 786 -17.66 -22.04 -11.59
N THR A 787 -18.93 -22.48 -11.52
CA THR A 787 -20.09 -21.68 -11.93
C THR A 787 -20.58 -20.84 -10.76
N TRP A 788 -20.18 -19.56 -10.74
CA TRP A 788 -20.71 -18.56 -9.81
C TRP A 788 -22.11 -18.10 -10.22
N ALA A 789 -22.82 -17.39 -9.32
CA ALA A 789 -24.19 -16.95 -9.56
C ALA A 789 -24.28 -15.72 -10.48
N ASN A 790 -23.90 -15.89 -11.75
CA ASN A 790 -23.86 -14.84 -12.79
C ASN A 790 -25.25 -14.45 -13.35
N THR A 791 -26.26 -14.36 -12.49
CA THR A 791 -27.62 -13.95 -12.87
C THR A 791 -27.78 -12.42 -12.89
N THR A 792 -28.75 -11.93 -13.68
CA THR A 792 -29.13 -10.51 -13.74
C THR A 792 -29.32 -9.92 -12.33
N GLY A 793 -28.50 -8.92 -11.98
CA GLY A 793 -28.51 -8.26 -10.67
C GLY A 793 -27.37 -8.65 -9.73
N ASN A 794 -26.65 -9.75 -10.00
CA ASN A 794 -25.43 -10.13 -9.25
C ASN A 794 -24.15 -9.58 -9.91
N PHE A 795 -24.27 -9.10 -11.15
CA PHE A 795 -23.22 -8.38 -11.86
C PHE A 795 -23.85 -7.34 -12.80
N ASN A 796 -23.04 -6.40 -13.26
CA ASN A 796 -23.43 -5.41 -14.26
C ASN A 796 -22.29 -5.20 -15.25
N ILE A 797 -22.60 -5.16 -16.56
CA ILE A 797 -21.66 -4.73 -17.59
C ILE A 797 -22.11 -3.36 -18.07
N ALA A 798 -21.25 -2.35 -17.97
CA ALA A 798 -21.61 -0.97 -18.30
C ALA A 798 -21.68 -0.72 -19.82
N ASN A 799 -20.86 -1.41 -20.61
CA ASN A 799 -20.95 -1.41 -22.07
C ASN A 799 -20.68 -2.80 -22.66
N PRO A 800 -21.72 -3.54 -23.11
CA PRO A 800 -21.57 -4.88 -23.66
C PRO A 800 -20.89 -4.93 -25.04
N ASP A 801 -20.73 -3.79 -25.72
CA ASP A 801 -19.96 -3.70 -26.98
C ASP A 801 -18.43 -3.66 -26.72
N LEU A 802 -18.02 -3.35 -25.48
CA LEU A 802 -16.60 -3.24 -25.09
C LEU A 802 -16.16 -4.31 -24.09
N THR A 803 -17.06 -4.74 -23.20
CA THR A 803 -16.79 -5.67 -22.10
C THR A 803 -17.70 -6.88 -22.18
N VAL A 804 -17.12 -8.08 -22.07
CA VAL A 804 -17.85 -9.35 -22.01
C VAL A 804 -17.37 -10.17 -20.80
N LEU A 805 -18.19 -11.08 -20.28
CA LEU A 805 -17.67 -12.04 -19.29
C LEU A 805 -16.64 -12.96 -19.96
N ASN A 806 -15.54 -13.24 -19.25
CA ASN A 806 -14.51 -14.15 -19.71
C ASN A 806 -15.07 -15.58 -19.80
N SER A 807 -14.64 -16.35 -20.82
CA SER A 807 -14.92 -17.79 -20.89
C SER A 807 -14.10 -18.61 -19.91
N TYR A 808 -12.93 -18.10 -19.47
CA TYR A 808 -12.18 -18.69 -18.37
C TYR A 808 -12.86 -18.39 -17.04
N THR A 809 -13.18 -19.45 -16.29
CA THR A 809 -13.90 -19.40 -15.01
C THR A 809 -13.13 -20.05 -13.86
N GLY A 810 -11.98 -20.69 -14.13
CA GLY A 810 -11.16 -21.33 -13.12
C GLY A 810 -10.42 -22.59 -13.59
N GLY A 811 -9.82 -23.28 -12.64
CA GLY A 811 -9.14 -24.57 -12.75
C GLY A 811 -8.76 -25.06 -11.34
N VAL A 812 -8.06 -26.19 -11.22
CA VAL A 812 -7.80 -26.85 -9.91
C VAL A 812 -7.16 -26.01 -8.79
N PHE A 813 -6.59 -24.84 -9.09
CA PHE A 813 -6.00 -23.93 -8.09
C PHE A 813 -6.82 -22.67 -7.81
N GLN A 814 -7.79 -22.30 -8.66
CA GLN A 814 -8.61 -21.10 -8.48
C GLN A 814 -9.97 -21.19 -9.18
N GLN A 815 -11.01 -20.58 -8.61
CA GLN A 815 -12.15 -20.09 -9.39
C GLN A 815 -11.91 -18.61 -9.74
N ALA A 816 -12.32 -18.16 -10.92
CA ALA A 816 -12.20 -16.77 -11.37
C ALA A 816 -13.55 -16.17 -11.72
N THR A 817 -13.77 -14.93 -11.28
CA THR A 817 -14.79 -14.03 -11.86
C THR A 817 -14.06 -12.99 -12.68
N SER A 818 -14.21 -13.02 -14.00
CA SER A 818 -13.45 -12.15 -14.91
C SER A 818 -14.35 -11.53 -15.99
N GLY A 819 -14.13 -10.24 -16.25
CA GLY A 819 -14.65 -9.52 -17.39
C GLY A 819 -13.49 -9.10 -18.31
N VAL A 820 -13.64 -9.32 -19.60
CA VAL A 820 -12.66 -8.95 -20.62
C VAL A 820 -13.11 -7.67 -21.30
N THR A 821 -12.29 -6.62 -21.21
CA THR A 821 -12.57 -5.28 -21.74
C THR A 821 -11.61 -4.93 -22.87
N THR A 822 -12.11 -4.38 -23.97
CA THR A 822 -11.27 -3.85 -25.07
C THR A 822 -10.50 -2.60 -24.61
N THR A 823 -9.18 -2.59 -24.78
CA THR A 823 -8.31 -1.49 -24.36
C THR A 823 -8.35 -0.31 -25.34
N ASN A 824 -7.78 0.83 -24.96
CA ASN A 824 -7.45 1.86 -25.94
C ASN A 824 -6.25 1.41 -26.77
N GLN A 825 -6.50 0.99 -28.01
CA GLN A 825 -5.51 0.43 -28.95
C GLN A 825 -4.34 1.40 -29.23
N SER A 826 -4.52 2.72 -29.04
CA SER A 826 -3.44 3.71 -29.18
C SER A 826 -2.44 3.71 -28.01
N CYS A 827 -2.84 3.24 -26.83
CA CYS A 827 -2.08 3.36 -25.58
C CYS A 827 -1.15 2.15 -25.32
N TYR A 828 -0.45 1.76 -26.38
CA TYR A 828 0.64 0.79 -26.38
C TYR A 828 1.96 1.49 -26.76
N THR A 829 3.09 1.09 -26.18
CA THR A 829 4.37 1.83 -26.27
C THR A 829 5.00 1.81 -27.65
N GLN A 830 4.68 0.85 -28.51
CA GLN A 830 5.10 0.84 -29.93
C GLN A 830 4.02 1.42 -30.87
N ASN A 831 2.86 1.79 -30.34
CA ASN A 831 1.81 2.53 -31.06
C ASN A 831 1.97 4.04 -30.84
N THR A 832 1.04 4.69 -30.12
CA THR A 832 1.13 6.13 -29.81
C THR A 832 1.77 6.40 -28.45
N GLY A 833 1.95 5.37 -27.61
CA GLY A 833 2.52 5.52 -26.27
C GLY A 833 1.68 6.38 -25.32
N CYS A 834 0.38 6.57 -25.59
CA CYS A 834 -0.50 7.23 -24.63
C CYS A 834 -0.69 6.38 -23.37
N PHE A 835 -1.11 7.03 -22.29
CA PHE A 835 -1.53 6.36 -21.07
C PHE A 835 -3.06 6.26 -21.04
N ALA A 836 -3.56 5.14 -20.53
CA ALA A 836 -4.97 4.90 -20.25
C ALA A 836 -5.14 4.55 -18.76
N THR A 837 -6.23 5.03 -18.15
CA THR A 837 -6.55 4.70 -16.76
C THR A 837 -7.20 3.32 -16.66
N TYR A 838 -6.70 2.49 -15.76
CA TYR A 838 -7.32 1.24 -15.32
C TYR A 838 -7.49 1.28 -13.80
N GLY A 839 -8.42 0.52 -13.24
CA GLY A 839 -8.64 0.52 -11.79
C GLY A 839 -9.69 -0.46 -11.31
N TYR A 840 -9.93 -0.47 -10.01
CA TYR A 840 -11.18 -0.94 -9.43
C TYR A 840 -11.58 -0.09 -8.22
N GLU A 841 -12.89 0.07 -8.01
CA GLU A 841 -13.53 0.49 -6.77
C GLU A 841 -14.09 -0.78 -6.09
N TYR A 842 -13.78 -1.02 -4.82
CA TYR A 842 -14.33 -2.16 -4.08
C TYR A 842 -14.77 -1.81 -2.67
N LYS A 843 -15.78 -2.55 -2.22
CA LYS A 843 -16.28 -2.53 -0.86
C LYS A 843 -16.18 -3.96 -0.28
N PRO A 844 -15.33 -4.18 0.73
CA PRO A 844 -15.22 -5.45 1.43
C PRO A 844 -16.53 -5.91 2.07
N GLY A 845 -16.63 -7.23 2.32
CA GLY A 845 -17.71 -7.84 3.09
C GLY A 845 -18.69 -8.65 2.25
N TYR A 846 -19.75 -9.10 2.91
CA TYR A 846 -20.77 -9.97 2.36
C TYR A 846 -21.87 -9.18 1.64
N LYS A 847 -22.85 -9.91 1.07
CA LYS A 847 -24.10 -9.36 0.55
C LYS A 847 -24.84 -8.50 1.59
N ALA A 848 -24.81 -8.89 2.87
CA ALA A 848 -25.45 -8.16 3.96
C ALA A 848 -24.82 -6.77 4.18
N ASP A 849 -23.50 -6.66 3.96
CA ASP A 849 -22.76 -5.41 4.01
C ASP A 849 -22.95 -4.58 2.73
N GLY A 850 -23.42 -5.21 1.64
CA GLY A 850 -23.45 -4.64 0.30
C GLY A 850 -22.03 -4.50 -0.27
N GLY A 851 -21.24 -5.57 -0.18
CA GLY A 851 -19.92 -5.67 -0.79
C GLY A 851 -19.98 -5.83 -2.32
N TYR A 852 -19.02 -5.24 -3.02
CA TYR A 852 -18.90 -5.32 -4.49
C TYR A 852 -17.47 -5.02 -4.95
N ILE A 853 -17.16 -5.34 -6.21
CA ILE A 853 -15.98 -4.86 -6.95
C ILE A 853 -16.46 -4.30 -8.29
N SER A 854 -16.06 -3.07 -8.63
CA SER A 854 -16.34 -2.39 -9.91
C SER A 854 -15.04 -2.06 -10.61
N TRP A 855 -14.75 -2.72 -11.72
CA TRP A 855 -13.54 -2.51 -12.51
C TRP A 855 -13.69 -1.33 -13.47
N ILE A 856 -12.58 -0.64 -13.71
CA ILE A 856 -12.50 0.62 -14.44
C ILE A 856 -11.48 0.46 -15.57
N THR A 857 -11.82 0.95 -16.76
CA THR A 857 -10.99 0.99 -17.96
C THR A 857 -11.31 2.27 -18.73
N ASN A 858 -10.30 3.03 -19.16
CA ASN A 858 -10.46 4.31 -19.87
C ASN A 858 -11.36 5.32 -19.12
N ASP A 859 -11.11 5.50 -17.82
CA ASP A 859 -11.86 6.39 -16.90
C ASP A 859 -13.36 6.07 -16.74
N VAL A 860 -13.84 4.94 -17.25
CA VAL A 860 -15.23 4.47 -17.08
C VAL A 860 -15.27 3.10 -16.41
N VAL A 861 -16.32 2.84 -15.62
CA VAL A 861 -16.59 1.48 -15.12
C VAL A 861 -16.86 0.57 -16.32
N ALA A 862 -16.16 -0.56 -16.37
CA ALA A 862 -16.32 -1.59 -17.40
C ALA A 862 -17.37 -2.62 -16.96
N TRP A 863 -17.18 -3.21 -15.78
CA TRP A 863 -18.12 -4.15 -15.18
C TRP A 863 -18.05 -4.14 -13.64
N THR A 864 -19.05 -4.73 -13.00
CA THR A 864 -19.20 -4.83 -11.53
C THR A 864 -19.64 -6.23 -11.14
N LEU A 865 -19.02 -6.79 -10.10
CA LEU A 865 -19.46 -7.98 -9.36
C LEU A 865 -20.06 -7.54 -8.02
N ASP A 866 -21.28 -7.99 -7.70
CA ASP A 866 -21.88 -7.87 -6.37
C ASP A 866 -21.53 -9.12 -5.55
N ALA A 867 -21.41 -9.00 -4.21
CA ALA A 867 -21.20 -10.15 -3.32
C ALA A 867 -22.28 -11.25 -3.48
N SER A 868 -23.48 -10.89 -3.96
CA SER A 868 -24.54 -11.84 -4.34
C SER A 868 -24.15 -12.83 -5.43
N GLY A 869 -23.11 -12.56 -6.22
CA GLY A 869 -22.54 -13.50 -7.19
C GLY A 869 -21.77 -14.65 -6.54
N MET A 870 -21.21 -14.42 -5.35
CA MET A 870 -20.31 -15.34 -4.64
C MET A 870 -21.00 -16.08 -3.47
N VAL A 871 -22.33 -16.24 -3.57
CA VAL A 871 -23.17 -16.95 -2.59
C VAL A 871 -22.76 -18.42 -2.38
N ALA A 872 -23.30 -18.99 -1.31
CA ALA A 872 -23.16 -20.40 -0.93
C ALA A 872 -23.57 -21.36 -2.06
N ASP A 873 -22.84 -22.47 -2.16
CA ASP A 873 -23.06 -23.52 -3.15
C ASP A 873 -23.46 -24.83 -2.46
N PRO A 874 -24.72 -25.26 -2.57
CA PRO A 874 -25.17 -26.50 -1.95
C PRO A 874 -24.66 -27.77 -2.67
N LEU A 875 -24.07 -27.66 -3.88
CA LEU A 875 -23.51 -28.81 -4.59
C LEU A 875 -22.09 -29.13 -4.11
N THR A 876 -21.30 -28.10 -3.78
CA THR A 876 -19.96 -28.23 -3.17
C THR A 876 -19.97 -28.01 -1.65
N GLU A 877 -21.15 -27.89 -1.03
CA GLU A 877 -21.36 -27.76 0.42
C GLU A 877 -20.57 -26.61 1.07
N ILE A 878 -20.36 -25.50 0.32
CA ILE A 878 -19.65 -24.30 0.79
C ILE A 878 -20.61 -23.15 1.09
N ALA A 879 -20.25 -22.34 2.07
CA ALA A 879 -20.88 -21.06 2.39
C ALA A 879 -20.57 -19.97 1.34
N ASP A 880 -21.14 -18.78 1.53
CA ASP A 880 -20.84 -17.60 0.74
C ASP A 880 -19.44 -17.05 1.03
N ARG A 881 -18.83 -16.42 0.02
CA ARG A 881 -17.50 -15.81 0.09
C ARG A 881 -17.65 -14.28 0.13
N PRO A 882 -17.06 -13.58 1.11
CA PRO A 882 -17.07 -12.12 1.13
C PRO A 882 -16.17 -11.55 0.04
N ILE A 883 -16.49 -10.34 -0.43
CA ILE A 883 -15.52 -9.52 -1.16
C ILE A 883 -14.33 -9.26 -0.21
N PRO A 884 -13.06 -9.44 -0.65
CA PRO A 884 -11.88 -9.48 0.20
C PRO A 884 -11.83 -8.42 1.31
N GLN A 885 -11.65 -8.89 2.55
CA GLN A 885 -11.55 -8.07 3.76
C GLN A 885 -10.11 -7.93 4.29
N GLU A 886 -9.15 -8.61 3.66
CA GLU A 886 -7.72 -8.55 4.00
C GLU A 886 -7.10 -7.17 3.69
N PRO A 887 -5.98 -6.79 4.32
CA PRO A 887 -5.12 -5.71 3.83
C PRO A 887 -4.46 -6.13 2.52
N MET A 888 -4.86 -5.48 1.42
CA MET A 888 -4.38 -5.76 0.07
C MET A 888 -3.14 -4.90 -0.24
N TYR A 889 -2.08 -5.50 -0.79
CA TYR A 889 -0.90 -4.79 -1.32
C TYR A 889 -0.90 -4.79 -2.85
N LEU A 890 -0.14 -3.86 -3.46
CA LEU A 890 -0.09 -3.64 -4.90
C LEU A 890 1.04 -4.43 -5.55
N ILE A 891 0.81 -4.91 -6.77
CA ILE A 891 1.77 -5.62 -7.61
C ILE A 891 1.68 -5.07 -9.04
N ALA A 892 2.83 -4.91 -9.70
CA ALA A 892 2.93 -4.60 -11.13
C ALA A 892 4.07 -5.41 -11.76
N ASN A 893 3.80 -6.14 -12.84
CA ASN A 893 4.79 -6.93 -13.55
C ASN A 893 4.57 -6.90 -15.07
N LEU A 894 5.61 -7.30 -15.81
CA LEU A 894 5.56 -7.56 -17.24
C LEU A 894 6.21 -8.90 -17.49
N GLY A 895 5.42 -9.95 -17.70
CA GLY A 895 5.95 -11.29 -17.95
C GLY A 895 5.74 -11.81 -19.36
N ILE A 896 6.22 -13.02 -19.61
CA ILE A 896 5.86 -13.86 -20.77
C ILE A 896 5.57 -15.26 -20.23
N SER A 897 4.34 -15.72 -20.38
CA SER A 897 3.96 -17.08 -20.00
C SER A 897 3.08 -17.76 -21.06
N PRO A 898 3.40 -19.00 -21.47
CA PRO A 898 2.55 -19.80 -22.35
C PRO A 898 1.25 -20.26 -21.67
N ASN A 899 1.10 -20.07 -20.34
CA ASN A 899 -0.14 -20.36 -19.63
C ASN A 899 -1.20 -19.27 -19.87
N PHE A 900 -0.80 -18.04 -20.24
CA PHE A 900 -1.67 -16.86 -20.37
C PHE A 900 -1.89 -16.43 -21.82
N ALA A 901 -0.85 -16.50 -22.66
CA ALA A 901 -0.95 -16.09 -24.06
C ALA A 901 -0.14 -17.01 -24.99
N THR A 902 -0.60 -17.14 -26.23
CA THR A 902 0.25 -17.68 -27.31
C THR A 902 1.39 -16.70 -27.55
N VAL A 903 2.63 -17.13 -27.34
CA VAL A 903 3.81 -16.26 -27.47
C VAL A 903 4.26 -16.20 -28.93
N ASP A 904 4.06 -15.05 -29.58
CA ASP A 904 4.52 -14.80 -30.95
C ASP A 904 5.97 -14.30 -30.96
N THR A 905 6.90 -15.22 -30.74
CA THR A 905 8.35 -14.90 -30.70
C THR A 905 8.91 -14.42 -32.04
N ALA A 906 8.16 -14.47 -33.14
CA ALA A 906 8.61 -13.99 -34.45
C ALA A 906 8.39 -12.49 -34.63
N ASP A 907 7.25 -11.97 -34.17
CA ASP A 907 6.86 -10.56 -34.32
C ASP A 907 7.01 -9.73 -33.03
N LEU A 908 7.30 -10.35 -31.88
CA LEU A 908 7.65 -9.63 -30.64
C LEU A 908 8.98 -8.87 -30.76
N VAL A 909 8.97 -7.59 -30.38
CA VAL A 909 10.13 -6.70 -30.44
C VAL A 909 10.66 -6.39 -29.03
N PHE A 910 11.90 -6.79 -28.77
CA PHE A 910 12.61 -6.56 -27.51
C PHE A 910 13.68 -5.44 -27.63
N PRO A 911 13.99 -4.71 -26.53
CA PRO A 911 13.28 -4.73 -25.25
C PRO A 911 11.88 -4.10 -25.37
N ALA A 912 10.93 -4.64 -24.61
CA ALA A 912 9.57 -4.11 -24.50
C ALA A 912 9.35 -3.51 -23.11
N THR A 913 8.70 -2.35 -23.03
CA THR A 913 8.54 -1.61 -21.77
C THR A 913 7.07 -1.30 -21.52
N MET A 914 6.59 -1.64 -20.33
CA MET A 914 5.33 -1.15 -19.76
C MET A 914 5.64 0.12 -18.96
N ARG A 915 4.84 1.17 -19.14
CA ARG A 915 5.04 2.46 -18.46
C ARG A 915 3.85 2.76 -17.54
N ILE A 916 4.10 3.12 -16.29
CA ILE A 916 3.07 3.58 -15.34
C ILE A 916 3.35 5.04 -14.96
N ASP A 917 2.47 5.96 -15.37
CA ASP A 917 2.54 7.40 -15.09
C ASP A 917 2.25 7.69 -13.61
N TRP A 918 1.22 7.05 -13.03
CA TRP A 918 0.95 7.10 -11.60
C TRP A 918 0.12 5.90 -11.11
N ILE A 919 0.20 5.65 -9.81
CA ILE A 919 -0.69 4.75 -9.05
C ILE A 919 -1.30 5.56 -7.91
N ARG A 920 -2.62 5.58 -7.78
CA ARG A 920 -3.35 6.36 -6.77
C ARG A 920 -4.41 5.52 -6.08
N VAL A 921 -4.49 5.62 -4.76
CA VAL A 921 -5.50 4.95 -3.93
C VAL A 921 -6.32 6.00 -3.19
N TYR A 922 -7.64 5.87 -3.30
CA TYR A 922 -8.64 6.73 -2.70
C TYR A 922 -9.53 5.93 -1.75
N GLN A 923 -9.92 6.52 -0.63
CA GLN A 923 -10.92 5.95 0.27
C GLN A 923 -11.95 7.00 0.69
N PRO A 924 -13.19 6.61 1.02
CA PRO A 924 -14.16 7.52 1.61
C PRO A 924 -13.62 8.11 2.92
N THR A 925 -13.78 9.41 3.16
CA THR A 925 -13.26 10.10 4.36
C THR A 925 -13.75 9.51 5.70
N ASN A 926 -14.87 8.78 5.68
CA ASN A 926 -15.45 8.09 6.83
C ASN A 926 -15.08 6.59 6.94
N ALA A 927 -14.28 6.06 6.01
CA ALA A 927 -13.92 4.64 5.90
C ALA A 927 -12.45 4.46 5.45
N ILE A 928 -11.53 5.28 5.99
CA ILE A 928 -10.09 5.15 5.73
C ILE A 928 -9.53 3.96 6.51
N ASN A 929 -8.98 2.98 5.80
CA ASN A 929 -8.27 1.84 6.36
C ASN A 929 -7.01 1.54 5.51
N ILE A 930 -5.87 1.99 6.02
CA ILE A 930 -4.54 1.83 5.40
C ILE A 930 -3.56 1.24 6.42
N GLY A 931 -2.60 0.47 5.92
CA GLY A 931 -1.62 -0.24 6.70
C GLY A 931 -1.74 -1.75 6.54
N CYS A 932 -0.61 -2.44 6.71
CA CYS A 932 -0.49 -3.88 6.47
C CYS A 932 -0.85 -4.76 7.68
N ASP A 933 -1.06 -4.15 8.86
CA ASP A 933 -1.43 -4.81 10.12
C ASP A 933 -2.66 -4.14 10.79
N PRO A 934 -3.87 -4.14 10.16
CA PRO A 934 -5.07 -3.61 10.80
C PRO A 934 -5.45 -4.39 12.06
N GLN A 935 -6.03 -3.73 13.07
CA GLN A 935 -6.42 -4.38 14.33
C GLN A 935 -7.38 -5.57 14.13
N ASP A 936 -8.30 -5.46 13.17
CA ASP A 936 -9.30 -6.49 12.88
C ASP A 936 -8.81 -7.54 11.85
N TYR A 937 -7.65 -7.30 11.21
CA TYR A 937 -7.02 -8.19 10.23
C TYR A 937 -5.48 -8.23 10.40
N PRO A 938 -4.95 -8.54 11.59
CA PRO A 938 -3.51 -8.47 11.86
C PRO A 938 -2.73 -9.46 11.00
N THR A 939 -1.51 -9.11 10.63
CA THR A 939 -0.59 -9.98 9.86
C THR A 939 0.84 -9.95 10.39
N ALA A 940 1.28 -8.85 11.02
CA ALA A 940 2.69 -8.60 11.26
C ALA A 940 3.33 -9.62 12.20
N ALA A 941 2.62 -10.05 13.26
CA ALA A 941 3.11 -11.07 14.18
C ALA A 941 3.34 -12.42 13.46
N TYR A 942 2.38 -12.83 12.63
CA TYR A 942 2.41 -14.11 11.89
C TYR A 942 3.49 -14.11 10.80
N ILE A 943 3.59 -13.03 10.01
CA ILE A 943 4.63 -12.88 8.99
C ILE A 943 6.03 -12.90 9.62
N ASN A 944 6.21 -12.25 10.78
CA ASN A 944 7.50 -12.25 11.48
C ASN A 944 7.85 -13.61 12.11
N GLU A 945 6.86 -14.39 12.58
CA GLU A 945 7.08 -15.75 13.09
C GLU A 945 7.60 -16.70 12.00
N TYR A 946 7.05 -16.59 10.79
CA TYR A 946 7.37 -17.47 9.65
C TYR A 946 8.16 -16.77 8.54
N ILE A 947 8.95 -15.75 8.88
CA ILE A 947 9.57 -14.81 7.93
C ILE A 947 10.36 -15.49 6.80
N GLU A 948 10.96 -16.65 7.06
CA GLU A 948 11.69 -17.43 6.06
C GLU A 948 10.82 -17.80 4.84
N ALA A 949 9.56 -18.19 5.04
CA ALA A 949 8.61 -18.47 3.95
C ALA A 949 8.26 -17.24 3.10
N TYR A 950 8.50 -16.03 3.62
CA TYR A 950 8.29 -14.75 2.94
C TYR A 950 9.60 -14.15 2.38
N THR A 951 10.75 -14.76 2.64
CA THR A 951 12.07 -14.26 2.19
C THR A 951 12.90 -15.25 1.38
N ASN A 952 12.53 -16.53 1.35
CA ASN A 952 13.20 -17.57 0.56
C ASN A 952 12.27 -18.07 -0.57
N PRO A 953 12.47 -17.65 -1.83
CA PRO A 953 11.60 -18.05 -2.94
C PRO A 953 11.78 -19.52 -3.36
N ASN A 954 12.82 -20.21 -2.87
CA ASN A 954 13.05 -21.63 -3.11
C ASN A 954 12.16 -22.53 -2.23
N LEU A 955 11.41 -21.96 -1.27
CA LEU A 955 10.42 -22.70 -0.48
C LEU A 955 9.08 -22.67 -1.20
N THR A 956 8.69 -23.81 -1.74
CA THR A 956 7.53 -23.98 -2.62
C THR A 956 6.26 -24.39 -1.85
N THR A 957 6.41 -25.04 -0.69
CA THR A 957 5.33 -25.63 0.11
C THR A 957 5.54 -25.38 1.61
N TRP A 958 4.45 -25.23 2.36
CA TRP A 958 4.47 -25.03 3.81
C TRP A 958 4.94 -26.28 4.56
N GLN A 959 4.42 -27.44 4.17
CA GLN A 959 4.73 -28.72 4.83
C GLN A 959 5.95 -29.45 4.25
N GLY A 960 6.17 -29.36 2.93
CA GLY A 960 7.13 -30.21 2.23
C GLY A 960 8.59 -29.77 2.39
N ASP A 961 8.90 -28.57 1.93
CA ASP A 961 10.25 -27.99 1.97
C ASP A 961 10.43 -26.93 3.07
N PHE A 962 9.39 -26.16 3.44
CA PHE A 962 9.45 -25.29 4.63
C PHE A 962 9.28 -26.04 5.97
N ASN A 963 8.81 -27.30 5.93
CA ASN A 963 8.74 -28.20 7.09
C ASN A 963 7.93 -27.67 8.30
N GLN A 964 6.94 -26.80 8.08
CA GLN A 964 6.04 -26.31 9.15
C GLN A 964 4.75 -27.14 9.23
N PRO A 965 4.18 -27.31 10.44
CA PRO A 965 2.90 -27.99 10.59
C PRO A 965 1.76 -27.17 9.96
N PHE A 966 0.81 -27.86 9.35
CA PHE A 966 -0.47 -27.28 8.99
C PHE A 966 -1.36 -27.23 10.26
N PRO A 967 -2.03 -26.10 10.57
CA PRO A 967 -2.90 -26.01 11.75
C PRO A 967 -3.99 -27.08 11.75
N LYS A 968 -4.28 -27.66 12.92
CA LYS A 968 -5.38 -28.64 13.04
C LYS A 968 -6.72 -27.99 12.71
N ASN A 969 -7.53 -28.70 11.92
CA ASN A 969 -8.86 -28.25 11.49
C ASN A 969 -9.96 -29.02 12.26
N SER A 970 -10.80 -28.30 13.00
CA SER A 970 -11.88 -28.81 13.87
C SER A 970 -13.01 -29.52 13.12
N PHE A 971 -13.15 -29.28 11.81
CA PHE A 971 -14.10 -30.00 10.95
C PHE A 971 -13.58 -31.41 10.59
N LYS A 972 -12.25 -31.62 10.64
CA LYS A 972 -11.60 -32.90 10.34
C LYS A 972 -11.33 -33.77 11.58
N VAL A 973 -10.95 -33.15 12.69
CA VAL A 973 -10.50 -33.83 13.92
C VAL A 973 -11.03 -33.14 15.17
N SER A 974 -11.14 -33.87 16.28
CA SER A 974 -11.36 -33.23 17.58
C SER A 974 -10.15 -32.38 17.95
N CYS A 975 -10.42 -31.12 18.27
CA CYS A 975 -9.60 -30.37 19.21
C CYS A 975 -9.82 -30.89 20.65
#